data_AF-A0A179FUJ0-F1
#
_entry.id   AF-A0A179FUJ0-F1
#
_cell.length_a   1.000
_cell.length_b   1.000
_cell.length_c   1.000
_cell.angle_alpha   90.00
_cell.angle_beta   90.00
_cell.angle_gamma   90.00
#
_symmetry.space_group_name_H-M   'P 1'
#
loop_
_entity.id
_entity.type
_entity.pdbx_description
1 polymer ?
#
loop_
_entity_poly.entity_id
_entity_poly.type
_entity_poly.pdbx_seq_one_letter_code
_entity_poly.pdbx_strand_id
1 'polypeptide(L)'
;MASHEHHHHMRERLKFLKTPVADNNSSSHTDHNIDKSGPGEEGVPKLKRYEEPTLLEIFYDLFFAANYTVFSENREVTNHNSFKAYIGYFCLLWLTWFLVASYDVRFVTDSIFERTARALQLGVLVGFAVVAPTFDPSNQKSQTMRTMSLILMFSRAVLAVEYASTLWHVRKYKKCRIPLYVSIGVNIVTMLIYLGITFRFEDNKSSRVFMTWYFISAAEAIFTLITSSVWPVLSFTESHLMKRLTLITAMILGDGLVNIAKEVVTMVKAPQAWDPLTIGLITAGVATIYFVFLIYFDWLRSSFHLPPIRQLIWTALHLPFHLSLVLFMQAFTQYIIWSKVMNVINKLTSSYFSDGSDDPSTVANFTSAQIASYFKNETNYYFSLYPAKMPQTLQTVNLAIQNISSLPDSLWPQLAKLAQTEDETTVSDSNQDPAITFLLSYNSILTSLINNLFQVFGIDLAKDIIQPTQNITQNTGNVNAGMLQNKVTTKTWRRYRLVFAYGYIAAGCCLLLMAIMSVISRTTRWKPWPIIRLIILIILALGTGLISLLWFTSPKDEDEEFQTGSEDLCWRYISTPWVLLTIFIVYTTVLVLTHIGGNGESLKRAGTFLSFKKKQSYEPVDLPMTPGNSWGSASRKGDHDSRQQDQQGRSESPYELHRRGGTRTAHSSSERPTSSYDPLKESTEYRGATHV
;
A
#
# COMPACT_ATOMS: atom_id res chain seq x y z
N MET A 1 -9.55 59.93 9.61
CA MET A 1 -8.82 59.22 8.54
C MET A 1 -7.57 58.61 9.13
N ALA A 2 -7.36 57.31 8.94
CA ALA A 2 -6.10 56.61 9.22
C ALA A 2 -5.92 55.58 8.10
N SER A 3 -4.74 55.57 7.48
CA SER A 3 -4.47 54.73 6.30
C SER A 3 -4.02 53.33 6.73
N HIS A 4 -4.84 52.31 6.43
CA HIS A 4 -4.35 50.93 6.42
C HIS A 4 -3.39 50.75 5.25
N GLU A 5 -2.09 50.68 5.52
CA GLU A 5 -1.15 50.16 4.54
C GLU A 5 -1.35 48.65 4.39
N HIS A 6 -1.85 48.23 3.24
CA HIS A 6 -1.79 46.82 2.86
C HIS A 6 -0.34 46.44 2.58
N HIS A 7 0.29 45.75 3.54
CA HIS A 7 1.54 45.02 3.29
C HIS A 7 1.29 43.89 2.29
N HIS A 8 1.35 44.23 1.00
CA HIS A 8 1.51 43.24 -0.06
C HIS A 8 2.82 42.50 0.18
N HIS A 9 2.74 41.19 0.45
CA HIS A 9 3.89 40.29 0.32
C HIS A 9 4.35 40.29 -1.14
N MET A 10 5.30 41.17 -1.48
CA MET A 10 6.00 41.10 -2.76
C MET A 10 6.68 39.74 -2.84
N ARG A 11 6.29 38.91 -3.81
CA ARG A 11 6.99 37.66 -4.12
C ARG A 11 8.42 38.01 -4.50
N GLU A 12 9.39 37.63 -3.66
CA GLU A 12 10.80 37.88 -3.91
C GLU A 12 11.18 37.28 -5.28
N ARG A 13 11.73 38.10 -6.19
CA ARG A 13 12.12 37.61 -7.52
C ARG A 13 13.19 36.52 -7.35
N LEU A 14 12.99 35.38 -8.01
CA LEU A 14 13.89 34.23 -7.94
C LEU A 14 15.31 34.63 -8.33
N LYS A 15 16.23 34.48 -7.38
CA LYS A 15 17.66 34.71 -7.57
C LYS A 15 18.28 33.49 -8.25
N PHE A 16 19.23 33.72 -9.16
CA PHE A 16 19.88 32.63 -9.91
C PHE A 16 20.56 31.63 -8.96
N LEU A 17 21.33 32.17 -8.01
CA LEU A 17 21.86 31.47 -6.84
C LEU A 17 21.39 32.24 -5.59
N LYS A 18 20.97 31.53 -4.54
CA LYS A 18 20.59 32.09 -3.23
C LYS A 18 21.50 31.48 -2.15
N THR A 19 21.85 32.26 -1.15
CA THR A 19 22.75 31.78 -0.09
C THR A 19 22.00 30.92 0.94
N PRO A 20 22.53 29.73 1.32
CA PRO A 20 21.98 28.93 2.41
C PRO A 20 22.28 29.51 3.80
N VAL A 21 23.10 30.56 3.90
CA VAL A 21 23.38 31.25 5.17
C VAL A 21 22.22 32.18 5.54
N ALA A 22 21.84 32.19 6.83
CA ALA A 22 20.84 33.08 7.40
C ALA A 22 21.34 34.54 7.46
N ASP A 23 20.46 35.48 7.11
CA ASP A 23 20.77 36.91 7.16
C ASP A 23 20.42 37.47 8.55
N ASN A 24 21.41 37.98 9.29
CA ASN A 24 21.22 38.46 10.67
C ASN A 24 20.23 39.65 10.82
N ASN A 25 19.81 40.28 9.72
CA ASN A 25 18.97 41.49 9.72
C ASN A 25 17.47 41.22 9.48
N SER A 26 17.02 39.97 9.29
CA SER A 26 15.62 39.66 8.99
C SER A 26 14.77 39.23 10.20
N SER A 27 15.26 39.41 11.42
CA SER A 27 14.53 39.08 12.66
C SER A 27 13.81 40.29 13.25
N SER A 28 12.89 40.87 12.48
CA SER A 28 11.97 41.93 12.94
C SER A 28 10.57 41.62 12.44
N HIS A 29 9.63 41.50 13.38
CA HIS A 29 8.26 40.97 13.22
C HIS A 29 8.18 39.44 13.10
N THR A 30 7.15 38.88 13.74
CA THR A 30 6.84 37.44 13.90
C THR A 30 8.02 36.54 14.31
N ASP A 31 8.36 36.54 15.61
CA ASP A 31 8.21 35.31 16.42
C ASP A 31 8.42 35.57 17.93
N HIS A 32 7.39 35.27 18.73
CA HIS A 32 7.45 35.30 20.20
C HIS A 32 7.48 33.87 20.76
N ASN A 33 8.62 33.17 20.62
CA ASN A 33 9.10 32.11 21.54
C ASN A 33 10.44 31.48 21.09
N ILE A 34 11.46 32.29 20.78
CA ILE A 34 12.84 31.77 20.65
C ILE A 34 13.44 31.65 22.05
N ASP A 35 13.41 30.42 22.59
CA ASP A 35 14.10 30.08 23.84
C ASP A 35 15.64 30.13 23.66
N LYS A 36 16.39 30.41 24.73
CA LYS A 36 17.79 30.84 24.67
C LYS A 36 18.77 29.67 24.52
N SER A 37 18.83 29.06 23.34
CA SER A 37 19.75 27.97 22.99
C SER A 37 21.22 28.40 22.76
N GLY A 38 21.84 28.95 23.81
CA GLY A 38 23.30 29.02 23.98
C GLY A 38 24.05 30.16 23.25
N PRO A 39 25.32 30.42 23.63
CA PRO A 39 26.21 31.29 22.87
C PRO A 39 26.59 30.57 21.56
N GLY A 40 26.41 31.24 20.43
CA GLY A 40 26.72 30.66 19.12
C GLY A 40 28.21 30.36 18.96
N GLU A 41 28.56 29.13 18.57
CA GLU A 41 29.95 28.76 18.30
C GLU A 41 30.61 29.69 17.27
N GLU A 42 31.71 30.34 17.67
CA GLU A 42 32.49 31.15 16.75
C GLU A 42 32.95 30.32 15.53
N GLY A 43 32.77 30.89 14.34
CA GLY A 43 33.17 30.27 13.07
C GLY A 43 32.18 29.29 12.42
N VAL A 44 30.97 29.10 12.98
CA VAL A 44 29.87 28.33 12.35
C VAL A 44 28.81 29.28 11.77
N PRO A 45 28.38 29.14 10.50
CA PRO A 45 27.26 29.90 9.95
C PRO A 45 25.92 29.35 10.45
N LYS A 46 24.98 30.23 10.78
CA LYS A 46 23.57 29.84 10.85
C LYS A 46 23.07 29.56 9.44
N LEU A 47 22.55 28.35 9.19
CA LEU A 47 21.95 27.97 7.92
C LEU A 47 20.44 28.25 7.95
N LYS A 48 19.84 28.55 6.80
CA LYS A 48 18.39 28.67 6.63
C LYS A 48 17.78 27.27 6.66
N ARG A 49 17.19 26.91 7.80
CA ARG A 49 16.41 25.67 7.99
C ARG A 49 14.93 25.98 7.84
N TYR A 50 14.20 25.10 7.17
CA TYR A 50 12.74 25.14 7.08
C TYR A 50 12.15 24.08 8.02
N GLU A 51 11.28 24.50 8.95
CA GLU A 51 10.64 23.56 9.89
C GLU A 51 9.61 22.66 9.20
N GLU A 52 9.09 23.07 8.05
CA GLU A 52 8.16 22.29 7.22
C GLU A 52 8.78 21.95 5.85
N PRO A 53 8.43 20.79 5.25
CA PRO A 53 8.89 20.47 3.89
C PRO A 53 8.31 21.43 2.86
N THR A 54 9.13 21.88 1.91
CA THR A 54 8.65 22.74 0.82
C THR A 54 7.80 21.95 -0.18
N LEU A 55 6.91 22.63 -0.92
CA LEU A 55 6.09 22.01 -1.97
C LEU A 55 6.93 21.29 -3.04
N LEU A 56 8.16 21.74 -3.29
CA LEU A 56 9.07 21.10 -4.24
C LEU A 56 9.59 19.77 -3.71
N GLU A 57 9.94 19.71 -2.42
CA GLU A 57 10.40 18.48 -1.77
C GLU A 57 9.27 17.45 -1.69
N ILE A 58 8.05 17.89 -1.36
CA ILE A 58 6.85 17.05 -1.39
C ILE A 58 6.58 16.51 -2.80
N PHE A 59 6.82 17.30 -3.85
CA PHE A 59 6.67 16.87 -5.24
C PHE A 59 7.74 15.85 -5.66
N TYR A 60 8.97 15.98 -5.16
CA TYR A 60 10.02 14.96 -5.35
C TYR A 60 9.68 13.65 -4.61
N ASP A 61 9.19 13.75 -3.38
CA ASP A 61 8.77 12.59 -2.57
C ASP A 61 7.57 11.86 -3.22
N LEU A 62 6.68 12.59 -3.91
CA LEU A 62 5.59 12.01 -4.72
C LEU A 62 6.11 11.26 -5.96
N PHE A 63 7.18 11.75 -6.62
CA PHE A 63 7.83 11.03 -7.72
C PHE A 63 8.54 9.75 -7.25
N PHE A 64 9.05 9.72 -6.02
CA PHE A 64 9.54 8.49 -5.37
C PHE A 64 8.39 7.49 -5.18
N ALA A 65 7.24 7.93 -4.65
CA ALA A 65 6.08 7.07 -4.45
C ALA A 65 5.56 6.48 -5.78
N ALA A 66 5.39 7.32 -6.81
CA ALA A 66 4.95 6.88 -8.14
C ALA A 66 5.92 5.86 -8.78
N ASN A 67 7.24 6.03 -8.58
CA ASN A 67 8.26 5.08 -9.02
C ASN A 67 8.12 3.71 -8.37
N TYR A 68 7.81 3.72 -7.08
CA TYR A 68 7.52 2.50 -6.33
C TYR A 68 6.22 1.85 -6.83
N THR A 69 5.11 2.58 -7.01
CA THR A 69 3.85 2.06 -7.55
C THR A 69 4.04 1.37 -8.90
N VAL A 70 4.65 2.07 -9.88
CA VAL A 70 4.89 1.53 -11.23
C VAL A 70 5.73 0.25 -11.18
N PHE A 71 6.74 0.19 -10.30
CA PHE A 71 7.52 -1.04 -10.11
C PHE A 71 6.70 -2.15 -9.43
N SER A 72 5.88 -1.84 -8.43
CA SER A 72 5.05 -2.79 -7.70
C SER A 72 4.00 -3.47 -8.61
N GLU A 73 3.43 -2.71 -9.57
CA GLU A 73 2.54 -3.21 -10.62
C GLU A 73 3.26 -4.08 -11.66
N ASN A 74 4.46 -3.67 -12.12
CA ASN A 74 5.19 -4.39 -13.16
C ASN A 74 5.97 -5.62 -12.63
N ARG A 75 6.24 -5.69 -11.32
CA ARG A 75 7.02 -6.76 -10.67
C ARG A 75 6.32 -7.31 -9.44
N GLU A 76 5.23 -8.02 -9.68
CA GLU A 76 4.62 -8.89 -8.67
C GLU A 76 5.64 -9.90 -8.12
N VAL A 77 5.52 -10.24 -6.83
CA VAL A 77 6.41 -11.22 -6.18
C VAL A 77 5.94 -12.65 -6.52
N THR A 78 6.21 -13.06 -7.76
CA THR A 78 5.80 -14.39 -8.28
C THR A 78 6.71 -15.53 -7.84
N ASN A 79 8.01 -15.26 -7.69
CA ASN A 79 9.05 -16.24 -7.39
C ASN A 79 10.14 -15.63 -6.49
N HIS A 80 11.00 -16.48 -5.90
CA HIS A 80 12.11 -16.06 -5.02
C HIS A 80 13.13 -15.12 -5.70
N ASN A 81 13.29 -15.22 -7.02
CA ASN A 81 14.12 -14.29 -7.80
C ASN A 81 13.43 -12.92 -7.95
N SER A 82 12.13 -12.90 -8.24
CA SER A 82 11.29 -11.69 -8.27
C SER A 82 11.32 -10.98 -6.91
N PHE A 83 11.24 -11.72 -5.80
CA PHE A 83 11.35 -11.19 -4.43
C PHE A 83 12.69 -10.49 -4.18
N LYS A 84 13.81 -11.08 -4.61
CA LYS A 84 15.14 -10.46 -4.51
C LYS A 84 15.27 -9.21 -5.38
N ALA A 85 14.73 -9.25 -6.61
CA ALA A 85 14.67 -8.08 -7.48
C ALA A 85 13.84 -6.95 -6.83
N TYR A 86 12.73 -7.30 -6.18
CA TYR A 86 11.82 -6.37 -5.52
C TYR A 86 12.48 -5.63 -4.35
N ILE A 87 13.06 -6.37 -3.40
CA ILE A 87 13.82 -5.79 -2.29
C ILE A 87 14.98 -4.93 -2.81
N GLY A 88 15.72 -5.43 -3.80
CA GLY A 88 16.86 -4.73 -4.39
C GLY A 88 16.48 -3.39 -5.02
N TYR A 89 15.43 -3.35 -5.85
CA TYR A 89 14.95 -2.13 -6.47
C TYR A 89 14.46 -1.11 -5.43
N PHE A 90 13.63 -1.55 -4.47
CA PHE A 90 13.13 -0.68 -3.41
C PHE A 90 14.27 -0.06 -2.59
N CYS A 91 15.27 -0.86 -2.20
CA CYS A 91 16.43 -0.36 -1.47
C CYS A 91 17.26 0.65 -2.29
N LEU A 92 17.49 0.46 -3.59
CA LEU A 92 18.21 1.44 -4.42
C LEU A 92 17.42 2.74 -4.60
N LEU A 93 16.11 2.65 -4.77
CA LEU A 93 15.21 3.80 -4.89
C LEU A 93 15.18 4.59 -3.57
N TRP A 94 15.00 3.91 -2.42
CA TRP A 94 14.98 4.52 -1.09
C TRP A 94 16.33 5.14 -0.71
N LEU A 95 17.46 4.45 -0.95
CA LEU A 95 18.79 4.99 -0.64
C LEU A 95 19.14 6.20 -1.52
N THR A 96 18.74 6.19 -2.79
CA THR A 96 18.91 7.35 -3.68
C THR A 96 18.04 8.52 -3.24
N TRP A 97 16.77 8.28 -2.93
CA TRP A 97 15.89 9.28 -2.33
C TRP A 97 16.48 9.85 -1.03
N PHE A 98 16.94 9.00 -0.11
CA PHE A 98 17.46 9.39 1.20
C PHE A 98 18.69 10.30 1.10
N LEU A 99 19.62 10.02 0.18
CA LEU A 99 20.80 10.86 -0.03
C LEU A 99 20.43 12.23 -0.62
N VAL A 100 19.46 12.27 -1.53
CA VAL A 100 18.96 13.49 -2.16
C VAL A 100 18.15 14.36 -1.19
N ALA A 101 17.30 13.74 -0.37
CA ALA A 101 16.59 14.40 0.74
C ALA A 101 17.55 14.83 1.87
N SER A 102 18.65 14.10 2.11
CA SER A 102 19.67 14.48 3.09
C SER A 102 20.46 15.73 2.69
N TYR A 103 20.57 16.05 1.39
CA TYR A 103 21.06 17.36 0.96
C TYR A 103 19.99 18.43 1.20
N ASP A 104 18.76 18.20 0.72
CA ASP A 104 17.65 19.17 0.79
C ASP A 104 17.50 19.78 2.18
N VAL A 105 17.23 18.93 3.17
CA VAL A 105 16.84 19.30 4.54
C VAL A 105 17.92 20.08 5.31
N ARG A 106 19.13 20.19 4.73
CA ARG A 106 20.27 20.93 5.27
C ARG A 106 20.58 22.23 4.52
N PHE A 107 20.38 22.26 3.20
CA PHE A 107 20.99 23.26 2.31
C PHE A 107 20.10 23.86 1.23
N VAL A 108 18.93 23.28 0.91
CA VAL A 108 18.10 23.78 -0.20
C VAL A 108 17.64 25.21 0.05
N THR A 109 17.74 26.08 -0.95
CA THR A 109 17.15 27.42 -0.91
C THR A 109 16.52 27.79 -2.24
N ASP A 110 15.36 28.46 -2.18
CA ASP A 110 14.57 28.74 -3.37
C ASP A 110 15.30 29.68 -4.35
N SER A 111 15.85 29.07 -5.41
CA SER A 111 16.72 29.67 -6.41
C SER A 111 16.63 28.92 -7.73
N ILE A 112 17.08 29.53 -8.83
CA ILE A 112 17.01 28.90 -10.16
C ILE A 112 17.92 27.66 -10.22
N PHE A 113 19.16 27.76 -9.73
CA PHE A 113 20.11 26.64 -9.68
C PHE A 113 19.54 25.42 -8.96
N GLU A 114 19.05 25.59 -7.72
CA GLU A 114 18.48 24.49 -6.94
C GLU A 114 17.26 23.89 -7.66
N ARG A 115 16.32 24.71 -8.18
CA ARG A 115 15.19 24.21 -8.98
C ARG A 115 15.63 23.40 -10.20
N THR A 116 16.70 23.79 -10.89
CA THR A 116 17.27 23.04 -12.01
C THR A 116 17.89 21.72 -11.55
N ALA A 117 18.69 21.72 -10.47
CA ALA A 117 19.29 20.49 -9.95
C ALA A 117 18.23 19.48 -9.46
N ARG A 118 17.18 19.98 -8.79
CA ARG A 118 15.99 19.18 -8.43
C ARG A 118 15.25 18.62 -9.66
N ALA A 119 15.15 19.37 -10.76
CA ALA A 119 14.62 18.85 -12.02
C ALA A 119 15.49 17.73 -12.63
N LEU A 120 16.81 17.79 -12.46
CA LEU A 120 17.71 16.69 -12.86
C LEU A 120 17.54 15.45 -11.96
N GLN A 121 17.34 15.62 -10.63
CA GLN A 121 17.02 14.50 -9.73
C GLN A 121 15.62 13.91 -10.00
N LEU A 122 14.64 14.72 -10.43
CA LEU A 122 13.37 14.20 -10.96
C LEU A 122 13.60 13.36 -12.23
N GLY A 123 14.53 13.78 -13.11
CA GLY A 123 14.98 12.99 -14.26
C GLY A 123 15.62 11.65 -13.88
N VAL A 124 16.41 11.61 -12.80
CA VAL A 124 16.92 10.36 -12.20
C VAL A 124 15.76 9.45 -11.81
N LEU A 125 14.75 9.97 -11.10
CA LEU A 125 13.57 9.19 -10.73
C LEU A 125 12.76 8.73 -11.96
N VAL A 126 12.62 9.52 -13.03
CA VAL A 126 12.01 9.03 -14.27
C VAL A 126 12.84 7.88 -14.89
N GLY A 127 14.16 7.92 -14.79
CA GLY A 127 15.05 6.83 -15.20
C GLY A 127 14.81 5.50 -14.46
N PHE A 128 14.56 5.55 -13.15
CA PHE A 128 14.19 4.36 -12.36
C PHE A 128 12.92 3.69 -12.93
N ALA A 129 11.87 4.45 -13.22
CA ALA A 129 10.62 3.95 -13.80
C ALA A 129 10.80 3.32 -15.19
N VAL A 130 11.72 3.83 -16.02
CA VAL A 130 12.06 3.23 -17.34
C VAL A 130 12.77 1.87 -17.17
N VAL A 131 13.58 1.71 -16.12
CA VAL A 131 14.27 0.45 -15.80
C VAL A 131 13.32 -0.58 -15.18
N ALA A 132 12.35 -0.14 -14.37
CA ALA A 132 11.49 -0.97 -13.52
C ALA A 132 10.93 -2.26 -14.17
N PRO A 133 10.27 -2.24 -15.35
CA PRO A 133 9.65 -3.45 -15.92
C PRO A 133 10.66 -4.50 -16.39
N THR A 134 11.91 -4.09 -16.65
CA THR A 134 12.98 -4.97 -17.15
C THR A 134 14.00 -5.35 -16.08
N PHE A 135 13.90 -4.78 -14.88
CA PHE A 135 14.83 -5.03 -13.78
C PHE A 135 14.74 -6.50 -13.30
N ASP A 136 15.85 -7.23 -13.42
CA ASP A 136 16.06 -8.56 -12.82
C ASP A 136 17.56 -8.78 -12.60
N PRO A 137 18.05 -8.78 -11.34
CA PRO A 137 19.45 -9.05 -11.04
C PRO A 137 19.88 -10.51 -11.28
N SER A 138 18.92 -11.42 -11.44
CA SER A 138 19.11 -12.85 -11.70
C SER A 138 19.20 -13.13 -13.21
N ASN A 139 18.28 -12.55 -13.99
CA ASN A 139 18.25 -12.62 -15.46
C ASN A 139 18.68 -11.29 -16.09
N GLN A 140 20.00 -11.06 -16.08
CA GLN A 140 20.59 -9.74 -16.31
C GLN A 140 20.52 -9.29 -17.78
N LYS A 141 19.57 -8.41 -18.10
CA LYS A 141 19.57 -7.69 -19.37
C LYS A 141 20.64 -6.59 -19.35
N SER A 142 21.76 -6.84 -20.04
CA SER A 142 22.91 -5.94 -20.20
C SER A 142 22.54 -4.45 -20.33
N GLN A 143 21.65 -4.09 -21.27
CA GLN A 143 21.17 -2.71 -21.44
C GLN A 143 20.52 -2.15 -20.17
N THR A 144 19.60 -2.87 -19.54
CA THR A 144 18.94 -2.48 -18.27
C THR A 144 19.96 -2.23 -17.16
N MET A 145 20.97 -3.10 -17.03
CA MET A 145 22.00 -2.97 -15.99
C MET A 145 22.95 -1.79 -16.25
N ARG A 146 23.32 -1.55 -17.52
CA ARG A 146 24.08 -0.35 -17.96
C ARG A 146 23.29 0.92 -17.64
N THR A 147 22.02 1.00 -18.04
CA THR A 147 21.14 2.15 -17.79
C THR A 147 20.98 2.42 -16.28
N MET A 148 20.76 1.38 -15.47
CA MET A 148 20.67 1.51 -14.01
C MET A 148 21.96 2.10 -13.40
N SER A 149 23.12 1.67 -13.88
CA SER A 149 24.42 2.20 -13.44
C SER A 149 24.60 3.67 -13.81
N LEU A 150 24.17 4.07 -15.01
CA LEU A 150 24.22 5.46 -15.48
C LEU A 150 23.26 6.38 -14.71
N ILE A 151 22.06 5.91 -14.35
CA ILE A 151 21.09 6.66 -13.52
C ILE A 151 21.68 6.95 -12.13
N LEU A 152 22.24 5.91 -11.47
CA LEU A 152 22.89 6.06 -10.16
C LEU A 152 24.11 6.99 -10.26
N MET A 153 24.93 6.86 -11.30
CA MET A 153 26.07 7.74 -11.58
C MET A 153 25.65 9.20 -11.72
N PHE A 154 24.62 9.47 -12.53
CA PHE A 154 24.13 10.82 -12.78
C PHE A 154 23.57 11.49 -11.51
N SER A 155 22.84 10.74 -10.67
CA SER A 155 22.36 11.26 -9.38
C SER A 155 23.49 11.75 -8.47
N ARG A 156 24.61 11.01 -8.43
CA ARG A 156 25.81 11.40 -7.65
C ARG A 156 26.60 12.54 -8.31
N ALA A 157 26.61 12.62 -9.64
CA ALA A 157 27.16 13.77 -10.36
C ALA A 157 26.42 15.06 -9.99
N VAL A 158 25.08 15.04 -10.00
CA VAL A 158 24.25 16.18 -9.58
C VAL A 158 24.49 16.52 -8.11
N LEU A 159 24.47 15.54 -7.19
CA LEU A 159 24.77 15.77 -5.77
C LEU A 159 26.16 16.37 -5.53
N ALA A 160 27.19 15.92 -6.26
CA ALA A 160 28.54 16.50 -6.14
C ALA A 160 28.56 17.99 -6.54
N VAL A 161 27.81 18.38 -7.57
CA VAL A 161 27.65 19.77 -8.01
C VAL A 161 26.84 20.60 -7.01
N GLU A 162 25.79 20.03 -6.41
CA GLU A 162 24.98 20.64 -5.36
C GLU A 162 25.81 20.92 -4.09
N TYR A 163 26.53 19.92 -3.56
CA TYR A 163 27.46 20.12 -2.43
C TYR A 163 28.60 21.10 -2.77
N ALA A 164 29.09 21.14 -4.02
CA ALA A 164 30.11 22.10 -4.45
C ALA A 164 29.57 23.54 -4.52
N SER A 165 28.33 23.73 -4.97
CA SER A 165 27.63 25.03 -4.95
C SER A 165 27.46 25.54 -3.53
N THR A 166 26.98 24.69 -2.61
CA THR A 166 26.91 24.98 -1.18
C THR A 166 28.28 25.34 -0.59
N LEU A 167 29.34 24.61 -0.94
CA LEU A 167 30.71 24.94 -0.51
C LEU A 167 31.19 26.30 -1.04
N TRP A 168 30.85 26.69 -2.27
CA TRP A 168 31.20 28.00 -2.82
C TRP A 168 30.57 29.15 -2.01
N HIS A 169 29.31 29.02 -1.61
CA HIS A 169 28.65 29.99 -0.73
C HIS A 169 29.26 30.02 0.68
N VAL A 170 29.52 28.85 1.27
CA VAL A 170 29.96 28.71 2.66
C VAL A 170 31.49 28.82 2.83
N ARG A 171 32.26 29.01 1.73
CA ARG A 171 33.74 29.01 1.71
C ARG A 171 34.45 29.90 2.73
N LYS A 172 33.81 30.96 3.25
CA LYS A 172 34.37 31.82 4.30
C LYS A 172 34.54 31.09 5.66
N TYR A 173 33.69 30.11 5.96
CA TYR A 173 33.64 29.45 7.27
C TYR A 173 34.55 28.21 7.30
N LYS A 174 35.70 28.31 8.01
CA LYS A 174 36.72 27.24 8.04
C LYS A 174 36.15 25.90 8.54
N LYS A 175 35.32 25.91 9.59
CA LYS A 175 34.68 24.70 10.19
C LYS A 175 33.83 23.91 9.18
N CYS A 176 33.24 24.56 8.18
CA CYS A 176 32.35 23.93 7.21
C CYS A 176 33.08 23.30 6.00
N ARG A 177 34.34 23.68 5.75
CA ARG A 177 35.06 23.24 4.54
C ARG A 177 35.31 21.74 4.52
N ILE A 178 35.79 21.17 5.63
CA ILE A 178 36.13 19.75 5.74
C ILE A 178 34.91 18.84 5.49
N PRO A 179 33.78 18.97 6.22
CA PRO A 179 32.59 18.14 5.95
C PRO A 179 32.11 18.22 4.50
N LEU A 180 32.10 19.42 3.90
CA LEU A 180 31.63 19.60 2.52
C LEU A 180 32.61 19.02 1.48
N TYR A 181 33.92 19.22 1.61
CA TYR A 181 34.90 18.55 0.75
C TYR A 181 34.79 17.01 0.83
N VAL A 182 34.56 16.48 2.03
CA VAL A 182 34.37 15.05 2.27
C VAL A 182 33.09 14.53 1.60
N SER A 183 31.96 15.24 1.72
CA SER A 183 30.72 14.89 1.01
C SER A 183 30.85 14.96 -0.52
N ILE A 184 31.54 15.98 -1.06
CA ILE A 184 31.83 16.08 -2.50
C ILE A 184 32.70 14.90 -2.95
N GLY A 185 33.78 14.61 -2.22
CA GLY A 185 34.70 13.52 -2.52
C GLY A 185 34.01 12.16 -2.57
N VAL A 186 33.13 11.84 -1.62
CA VAL A 186 32.36 10.59 -1.63
C VAL A 186 31.42 10.50 -2.83
N ASN A 187 30.68 11.57 -3.16
CA ASN A 187 29.80 11.55 -4.33
C ASN A 187 30.58 11.37 -5.64
N ILE A 188 31.75 12.01 -5.78
CA ILE A 188 32.62 11.85 -6.96
C ILE A 188 33.19 10.42 -7.03
N VAL A 189 33.65 9.85 -5.91
CA VAL A 189 34.16 8.46 -5.86
C VAL A 189 33.06 7.47 -6.25
N THR A 190 31.84 7.61 -5.72
CA THR A 190 30.71 6.76 -6.10
C THR A 190 30.33 6.93 -7.58
N MET A 191 30.26 8.18 -8.08
CA MET A 191 30.00 8.47 -9.49
C MET A 191 30.98 7.73 -10.41
N LEU A 192 32.27 7.75 -10.09
CA LEU A 192 33.31 7.02 -10.84
C LEU A 192 33.15 5.50 -10.71
N ILE A 193 32.76 4.97 -9.54
CA ILE A 193 32.47 3.54 -9.34
C ILE A 193 31.29 3.09 -10.21
N TYR A 194 30.17 3.83 -10.22
CA TYR A 194 29.01 3.50 -11.05
C TYR A 194 29.29 3.65 -12.56
N LEU A 195 30.12 4.63 -12.96
CA LEU A 195 30.63 4.73 -14.32
C LEU A 195 31.46 3.50 -14.70
N GLY A 196 32.43 3.09 -13.87
CA GLY A 196 33.25 1.90 -14.10
C GLY A 196 32.44 0.60 -14.17
N ILE A 197 31.42 0.46 -13.32
CA ILE A 197 30.49 -0.68 -13.34
C ILE A 197 29.68 -0.73 -14.64
N THR A 198 29.32 0.41 -15.22
CA THR A 198 28.57 0.48 -16.49
C THR A 198 29.29 -0.29 -17.59
N PHE A 199 30.61 -0.09 -17.73
CA PHE A 199 31.43 -0.78 -18.75
C PHE A 199 31.66 -2.27 -18.46
N ARG A 200 31.39 -2.74 -17.23
CA ARG A 200 31.60 -4.14 -16.83
C ARG A 200 30.43 -5.05 -17.19
N PHE A 201 29.25 -4.52 -17.49
CA PHE A 201 28.14 -5.31 -18.01
C PHE A 201 28.33 -5.58 -19.51
N GLU A 202 28.36 -6.86 -19.85
CA GLU A 202 28.55 -7.38 -21.21
C GLU A 202 27.35 -8.25 -21.59
N ASP A 203 27.05 -8.28 -22.88
CA ASP A 203 25.96 -9.07 -23.42
C ASP A 203 26.28 -10.58 -23.28
N ASN A 204 25.27 -11.38 -22.91
CA ASN A 204 25.39 -12.81 -22.57
C ASN A 204 26.30 -13.18 -21.37
N LYS A 205 26.68 -12.24 -20.49
CA LYS A 205 27.45 -12.55 -19.27
C LYS A 205 26.74 -12.07 -18.00
N SER A 206 26.19 -13.01 -17.21
CA SER A 206 25.67 -12.71 -15.88
C SER A 206 26.83 -12.47 -14.90
N SER A 207 26.89 -11.26 -14.34
CA SER A 207 28.00 -10.79 -13.50
C SER A 207 27.49 -10.42 -12.12
N ARG A 208 28.18 -10.85 -11.05
CA ARG A 208 27.79 -10.52 -9.66
C ARG A 208 28.02 -9.04 -9.28
N VAL A 209 28.58 -8.24 -10.19
CA VAL A 209 28.96 -6.82 -9.99
C VAL A 209 27.77 -5.91 -9.68
N PHE A 210 26.52 -6.29 -10.02
CA PHE A 210 25.33 -5.55 -9.60
C PHE A 210 25.22 -5.39 -8.07
N MET A 211 25.78 -6.33 -7.29
CA MET A 211 25.79 -6.26 -5.82
C MET A 211 26.50 -5.01 -5.31
N THR A 212 27.46 -4.47 -6.09
CA THR A 212 28.18 -3.25 -5.74
C THR A 212 27.26 -2.03 -5.68
N TRP A 213 26.13 -1.98 -6.42
CA TRP A 213 25.15 -0.91 -6.27
C TRP A 213 24.56 -0.86 -4.86
N TYR A 214 24.20 -2.02 -4.29
CA TYR A 214 23.62 -2.10 -2.95
C TYR A 214 24.66 -1.77 -1.88
N PHE A 215 25.85 -2.37 -1.96
CA PHE A 215 26.91 -2.15 -0.97
C PHE A 215 27.40 -0.70 -0.96
N ILE A 216 27.59 -0.07 -2.12
CA ILE A 216 28.02 1.34 -2.19
C ILE A 216 26.89 2.27 -1.76
N SER A 217 25.64 2.10 -2.22
CA SER A 217 24.52 2.93 -1.78
C SER A 217 24.27 2.83 -0.26
N ALA A 218 24.43 1.65 0.33
CA ALA A 218 24.34 1.46 1.77
C ALA A 218 25.52 2.13 2.51
N ALA A 219 26.75 1.99 2.00
CA ALA A 219 27.92 2.66 2.55
C ALA A 219 27.79 4.20 2.51
N GLU A 220 27.27 4.77 1.41
CA GLU A 220 26.98 6.21 1.28
C GLU A 220 25.94 6.69 2.29
N ALA A 221 24.86 5.92 2.51
CA ALA A 221 23.83 6.28 3.48
C ALA A 221 24.37 6.20 4.92
N ILE A 222 25.10 5.14 5.27
CA ILE A 222 25.79 4.99 6.56
C ILE A 222 26.79 6.14 6.76
N PHE A 223 27.57 6.48 5.74
CA PHE A 223 28.50 7.60 5.78
C PHE A 223 27.79 8.94 5.97
N THR A 224 26.66 9.16 5.29
CA THR A 224 25.83 10.36 5.44
C THR A 224 25.23 10.46 6.85
N LEU A 225 24.89 9.33 7.48
CA LEU A 225 24.45 9.28 8.87
C LEU A 225 25.62 9.61 9.84
N ILE A 226 26.79 8.99 9.68
CA ILE A 226 27.98 9.22 10.53
C ILE A 226 28.47 10.67 10.43
N THR A 227 28.55 11.23 9.23
CA THR A 227 28.98 12.63 9.03
C THR A 227 28.02 13.63 9.66
N SER A 228 26.74 13.27 9.84
CA SER A 228 25.73 14.07 10.56
C SER A 228 25.92 14.10 12.08
N SER A 229 26.49 13.04 12.67
CA SER A 229 26.77 13.00 14.11
C SER A 229 28.14 13.54 14.48
N VAL A 230 29.12 13.49 13.55
CA VAL A 230 30.47 14.02 13.76
C VAL A 230 30.55 15.53 13.56
N TRP A 231 29.82 16.10 12.59
CA TRP A 231 29.89 17.52 12.27
C TRP A 231 28.54 18.23 12.47
N PRO A 232 28.41 19.15 13.44
CA PRO A 232 27.15 19.87 13.72
C PRO A 232 26.53 20.58 12.49
N VAL A 233 27.38 21.02 11.55
CA VAL A 233 26.99 21.64 10.27
C VAL A 233 26.15 20.70 9.38
N LEU A 234 26.36 19.37 9.49
CA LEU A 234 25.63 18.35 8.75
C LEU A 234 24.52 17.68 9.59
N SER A 235 24.29 18.12 10.84
CA SER A 235 23.29 17.51 11.71
C SER A 235 21.86 17.71 11.19
N PHE A 236 21.07 16.65 11.28
CA PHE A 236 19.64 16.64 11.00
C PHE A 236 18.76 17.24 12.12
N THR A 237 19.34 17.61 13.27
CA THR A 237 18.59 18.24 14.37
C THR A 237 17.95 19.54 13.88
N GLU A 238 16.68 19.77 14.24
CA GLU A 238 15.81 20.86 13.74
C GLU A 238 15.51 20.83 12.22
N SER A 239 15.86 19.75 11.51
CA SER A 239 15.46 19.57 10.11
C SER A 239 14.15 18.79 9.99
N HIS A 240 13.35 19.13 8.97
CA HIS A 240 12.07 18.49 8.72
C HIS A 240 12.17 17.06 8.11
N LEU A 241 13.35 16.43 8.08
CA LEU A 241 13.55 15.06 7.58
C LEU A 241 12.59 14.04 8.24
N MET A 242 12.30 14.23 9.53
CA MET A 242 11.30 13.47 10.28
C MET A 242 9.90 13.57 9.62
N LYS A 243 9.51 14.80 9.22
CA LYS A 243 8.22 15.08 8.57
C LYS A 243 8.18 14.46 7.15
N ARG A 244 9.28 14.49 6.37
CA ARG A 244 9.36 13.85 5.03
C ARG A 244 9.31 12.31 5.08
N LEU A 245 10.05 11.67 6.00
CA LEU A 245 9.96 10.22 6.20
C LEU A 245 8.54 9.77 6.59
N THR A 246 7.90 10.53 7.47
CA THR A 246 6.50 10.35 7.89
C THR A 246 5.51 10.53 6.72
N LEU A 247 5.76 11.51 5.85
CA LEU A 247 4.96 11.75 4.65
C LEU A 247 5.06 10.59 3.64
N ILE A 248 6.25 10.02 3.45
CA ILE A 248 6.42 8.83 2.60
C ILE A 248 5.69 7.61 3.18
N THR A 249 5.65 7.44 4.51
CA THR A 249 4.80 6.42 5.14
C THR A 249 3.32 6.59 4.73
N ALA A 250 2.82 7.83 4.71
CA ALA A 250 1.46 8.12 4.26
C ALA A 250 1.26 7.87 2.75
N MET A 251 2.24 8.19 1.91
CA MET A 251 2.20 7.89 0.47
C MET A 251 2.15 6.38 0.18
N ILE A 252 2.95 5.58 0.90
CA ILE A 252 2.96 4.10 0.79
C ILE A 252 1.61 3.51 1.23
N LEU A 253 1.01 4.03 2.32
CA LEU A 253 -0.34 3.63 2.74
C LEU A 253 -1.41 4.05 1.71
N GLY A 254 -1.23 5.20 1.06
CA GLY A 254 -2.06 5.67 -0.04
C GLY A 254 -2.04 4.75 -1.26
N ASP A 255 -0.86 4.27 -1.68
CA ASP A 255 -0.71 3.25 -2.71
C ASP A 255 -1.45 1.94 -2.34
N GLY A 256 -1.34 1.50 -1.09
CA GLY A 256 -2.11 0.37 -0.56
C GLY A 256 -3.62 0.55 -0.73
N LEU A 257 -4.17 1.73 -0.41
CA LEU A 257 -5.59 2.05 -0.61
C LEU A 257 -5.99 2.13 -2.09
N VAL A 258 -5.15 2.70 -2.95
CA VAL A 258 -5.36 2.74 -4.41
C VAL A 258 -5.42 1.32 -4.99
N ASN A 259 -4.55 0.42 -4.50
CA ASN A 259 -4.53 -0.96 -4.95
C ASN A 259 -5.74 -1.76 -4.42
N ILE A 260 -6.21 -1.56 -3.18
CA ILE A 260 -7.51 -2.09 -2.75
C ILE A 260 -8.65 -1.58 -3.64
N ALA A 261 -8.66 -0.30 -4.00
CA ALA A 261 -9.71 0.27 -4.85
C ALA A 261 -9.74 -0.35 -6.26
N LYS A 262 -8.56 -0.67 -6.85
CA LYS A 262 -8.47 -1.45 -8.09
C LYS A 262 -9.12 -2.82 -7.94
N GLU A 263 -8.82 -3.55 -6.86
CA GLU A 263 -9.36 -4.90 -6.66
C GLU A 263 -10.86 -4.93 -6.33
N VAL A 264 -11.38 -3.92 -5.64
CA VAL A 264 -12.84 -3.77 -5.49
C VAL A 264 -13.50 -3.55 -6.85
N VAL A 265 -12.89 -2.76 -7.76
CA VAL A 265 -13.38 -2.60 -9.13
C VAL A 265 -13.25 -3.90 -9.95
N THR A 266 -12.19 -4.70 -9.76
CA THR A 266 -12.06 -6.04 -10.34
C THR A 266 -13.19 -6.97 -9.87
N MET A 267 -13.48 -7.00 -8.56
CA MET A 267 -14.55 -7.81 -7.98
C MET A 267 -15.95 -7.38 -8.43
N VAL A 268 -16.22 -6.07 -8.51
CA VAL A 268 -17.54 -5.54 -8.94
C VAL A 268 -17.86 -5.87 -10.41
N LYS A 269 -16.84 -6.10 -11.24
CA LYS A 269 -17.02 -6.56 -12.63
C LYS A 269 -17.37 -8.05 -12.75
N ALA A 270 -17.25 -8.83 -11.68
CA ALA A 270 -17.68 -10.22 -11.67
C ALA A 270 -19.18 -10.35 -11.36
N PRO A 271 -19.96 -11.09 -12.17
CA PRO A 271 -21.27 -11.61 -11.77
C PRO A 271 -21.23 -12.24 -10.37
N GLN A 272 -22.26 -11.97 -9.55
CA GLN A 272 -22.28 -12.30 -8.12
C GLN A 272 -21.07 -11.74 -7.33
N ALA A 273 -20.66 -10.51 -7.64
CA ALA A 273 -19.64 -9.74 -6.92
C ALA A 273 -19.88 -9.72 -5.40
N TRP A 274 -21.11 -9.34 -5.00
CA TRP A 274 -21.46 -9.03 -3.62
C TRP A 274 -22.00 -10.25 -2.89
N ASP A 275 -21.26 -10.67 -1.87
CA ASP A 275 -21.53 -11.78 -0.98
C ASP A 275 -21.11 -11.30 0.43
N PRO A 276 -21.85 -11.57 1.52
CA PRO A 276 -21.62 -10.93 2.83
C PRO A 276 -20.20 -11.11 3.37
N LEU A 277 -19.59 -12.28 3.12
CA LEU A 277 -18.19 -12.57 3.43
C LEU A 277 -17.23 -11.66 2.64
N THR A 278 -17.51 -11.43 1.36
CA THR A 278 -16.73 -10.54 0.50
C THR A 278 -16.78 -9.09 1.00
N ILE A 279 -17.97 -8.60 1.40
CA ILE A 279 -18.15 -7.27 1.99
C ILE A 279 -17.34 -7.16 3.30
N GLY A 280 -17.47 -8.14 4.20
CA GLY A 280 -16.72 -8.19 5.45
C GLY A 280 -15.20 -8.18 5.27
N LEU A 281 -14.69 -8.94 4.29
CA LEU A 281 -13.26 -9.00 3.96
C LEU A 281 -12.73 -7.68 3.40
N ILE A 282 -13.46 -7.02 2.49
CA ILE A 282 -13.08 -5.70 1.97
C ILE A 282 -13.08 -4.66 3.10
N THR A 283 -14.11 -4.66 3.96
CA THR A 283 -14.18 -3.77 5.12
C THR A 283 -13.03 -4.01 6.11
N ALA A 284 -12.72 -5.27 6.44
CA ALA A 284 -11.57 -5.63 7.28
C ALA A 284 -10.23 -5.24 6.63
N GLY A 285 -10.12 -5.35 5.31
CA GLY A 285 -8.95 -4.91 4.54
C GLY A 285 -8.70 -3.40 4.67
N VAL A 286 -9.69 -2.58 4.30
CA VAL A 286 -9.61 -1.11 4.40
C VAL A 286 -9.39 -0.67 5.85
N ALA A 287 -10.09 -1.28 6.80
CA ALA A 287 -9.91 -1.02 8.22
C ALA A 287 -8.49 -1.35 8.72
N THR A 288 -7.88 -2.44 8.24
CA THR A 288 -6.50 -2.79 8.63
C THR A 288 -5.50 -1.73 8.17
N ILE A 289 -5.58 -1.25 6.92
CA ILE A 289 -4.70 -0.16 6.45
C ILE A 289 -4.92 1.13 7.27
N TYR A 290 -6.17 1.45 7.59
CA TYR A 290 -6.49 2.58 8.46
C TYR A 290 -5.97 2.39 9.90
N PHE A 291 -5.95 1.17 10.42
CA PHE A 291 -5.36 0.88 11.74
C PHE A 291 -3.84 1.01 11.70
N VAL A 292 -3.15 0.54 10.66
CA VAL A 292 -1.70 0.76 10.45
C VAL A 292 -1.39 2.27 10.48
N PHE A 293 -2.19 3.07 9.77
CA PHE A 293 -2.09 4.52 9.76
C PHE A 293 -2.23 5.10 11.19
N LEU A 294 -3.32 4.81 11.90
CA LEU A 294 -3.54 5.31 13.26
C LEU A 294 -2.41 4.91 14.23
N ILE A 295 -2.01 3.63 14.20
CA ILE A 295 -0.95 3.08 15.06
C ILE A 295 0.37 3.83 14.85
N TYR A 296 0.79 4.03 13.60
CA TYR A 296 2.02 4.76 13.28
C TYR A 296 1.95 6.23 13.73
N PHE A 297 0.88 6.94 13.35
CA PHE A 297 0.77 8.38 13.58
C PHE A 297 0.55 8.76 15.06
N ASP A 298 -0.28 8.03 15.82
CA ASP A 298 -0.46 8.31 17.24
C ASP A 298 0.76 7.91 18.10
N TRP A 299 1.55 6.92 17.68
CA TRP A 299 2.83 6.61 18.32
C TRP A 299 3.91 7.66 18.02
N LEU A 300 3.86 8.31 16.86
CA LEU A 300 4.79 9.37 16.46
C LEU A 300 4.49 10.72 17.15
N ARG A 301 3.21 11.02 17.41
CA ARG A 301 2.67 12.31 17.90
C ARG A 301 3.32 12.89 19.16
N SER A 302 4.15 12.12 19.87
CA SER A 302 4.81 12.53 21.11
C SER A 302 6.14 13.29 20.94
N SER A 303 6.82 13.18 19.79
CA SER A 303 7.88 14.14 19.40
C SER A 303 8.34 14.01 17.94
N PHE A 304 8.36 15.14 17.22
CA PHE A 304 9.13 15.31 15.98
C PHE A 304 10.58 15.76 16.23
N HIS A 305 10.90 16.23 17.45
CA HIS A 305 12.21 16.73 17.84
C HIS A 305 12.91 15.72 18.77
N LEU A 306 13.81 14.93 18.19
CA LEU A 306 14.56 13.88 18.90
C LEU A 306 16.02 14.29 19.12
N PRO A 307 16.67 13.87 20.23
CA PRO A 307 18.11 14.02 20.42
C PRO A 307 18.90 13.43 19.24
N PRO A 308 20.05 13.99 18.84
CA PRO A 308 20.71 13.68 17.56
C PRO A 308 20.92 12.18 17.30
N ILE A 309 21.40 11.43 18.29
CA ILE A 309 21.63 9.98 18.18
C ILE A 309 20.31 9.20 18.01
N ARG A 310 19.24 9.60 18.72
CA ARG A 310 17.92 8.96 18.59
C ARG A 310 17.29 9.26 17.24
N GLN A 311 17.42 10.50 16.77
CA GLN A 311 17.00 10.90 15.42
C GLN A 311 17.71 10.04 14.36
N LEU A 312 19.02 9.85 14.50
CA LEU A 312 19.83 9.04 13.58
C LEU A 312 19.37 7.57 13.50
N ILE A 313 19.13 6.94 14.66
CA ILE A 313 18.65 5.55 14.73
C ILE A 313 17.21 5.43 14.20
N TRP A 314 16.33 6.40 14.51
CA TRP A 314 14.97 6.46 13.99
C TRP A 314 14.94 6.58 12.46
N THR A 315 15.80 7.44 11.90
CA THR A 315 16.00 7.60 10.45
C THR A 315 16.53 6.31 9.81
N ALA A 316 17.53 5.65 10.42
CA ALA A 316 18.07 4.40 9.90
C ALA A 316 17.05 3.25 9.91
N LEU A 317 16.15 3.21 10.91
CA LEU A 317 15.08 2.22 10.99
C LEU A 317 13.91 2.46 10.02
N HIS A 318 13.81 3.64 9.40
CA HIS A 318 12.75 3.89 8.41
C HIS A 318 12.93 3.10 7.11
N LEU A 319 14.16 2.75 6.71
CA LEU A 319 14.40 1.87 5.56
C LEU A 319 13.78 0.46 5.75
N PRO A 320 14.16 -0.33 6.78
CA PRO A 320 13.56 -1.64 6.99
C PRO A 320 12.06 -1.53 7.34
N PHE A 321 11.62 -0.45 7.99
CA PHE A 321 10.19 -0.22 8.23
C PHE A 321 9.43 -0.03 6.91
N HIS A 322 9.82 0.91 6.04
CA HIS A 322 9.17 1.14 4.75
C HIS A 322 9.21 -0.11 3.87
N LEU A 323 10.32 -0.85 3.86
CA LEU A 323 10.41 -2.13 3.15
C LEU A 323 9.40 -3.16 3.67
N SER A 324 9.29 -3.31 5.00
CA SER A 324 8.30 -4.22 5.61
C SER A 324 6.85 -3.77 5.37
N LEU A 325 6.59 -2.46 5.40
CA LEU A 325 5.28 -1.88 5.12
C LEU A 325 4.86 -2.10 3.67
N VAL A 326 5.76 -1.85 2.71
CA VAL A 326 5.52 -2.07 1.28
C VAL A 326 5.23 -3.55 0.99
N LEU A 327 6.07 -4.47 1.48
CA LEU A 327 5.85 -5.91 1.31
C LEU A 327 4.54 -6.37 1.98
N PHE A 328 4.20 -5.80 3.14
CA PHE A 328 2.93 -6.08 3.81
C PHE A 328 1.75 -5.60 2.96
N MET A 329 1.74 -4.36 2.48
CA MET A 329 0.66 -3.84 1.62
C MET A 329 0.50 -4.69 0.35
N GLN A 330 1.59 -5.07 -0.32
CA GLN A 330 1.56 -5.86 -1.55
C GLN A 330 1.04 -7.30 -1.35
N ALA A 331 1.32 -7.93 -0.20
CA ALA A 331 0.73 -9.24 0.12
C ALA A 331 -0.74 -9.11 0.55
N PHE A 332 -1.04 -8.08 1.34
CA PHE A 332 -2.36 -7.88 1.94
C PHE A 332 -3.44 -7.53 0.91
N THR A 333 -3.11 -6.80 -0.17
CA THR A 333 -4.01 -6.62 -1.31
C THR A 333 -4.30 -7.94 -2.02
N GLN A 334 -3.27 -8.76 -2.27
CA GLN A 334 -3.44 -10.09 -2.89
C GLN A 334 -4.31 -11.03 -2.03
N TYR A 335 -4.26 -10.95 -0.70
CA TYR A 335 -5.14 -11.72 0.19
C TYR A 335 -6.63 -11.39 0.01
N ILE A 336 -6.98 -10.15 -0.35
CA ILE A 336 -8.37 -9.74 -0.61
C ILE A 336 -8.89 -10.45 -1.86
N ILE A 337 -8.14 -10.36 -2.98
CA ILE A 337 -8.45 -11.07 -4.23
C ILE A 337 -8.58 -12.56 -3.96
N TRP A 338 -7.58 -13.13 -3.29
CA TRP A 338 -7.50 -14.56 -3.06
C TRP A 338 -8.67 -15.08 -2.23
N SER A 339 -9.10 -14.34 -1.20
CA SER A 339 -10.24 -14.75 -0.37
C SER A 339 -11.56 -14.82 -1.16
N LYS A 340 -11.75 -13.96 -2.18
CA LYS A 340 -12.89 -14.07 -3.12
C LYS A 340 -12.71 -15.28 -4.04
N VAL A 341 -11.50 -15.52 -4.55
CA VAL A 341 -11.21 -16.69 -5.40
C VAL A 341 -11.45 -17.99 -4.64
N MET A 342 -11.00 -18.12 -3.38
CA MET A 342 -11.26 -19.31 -2.54
C MET A 342 -12.74 -19.51 -2.26
N ASN A 343 -13.50 -18.44 -1.97
CA ASN A 343 -14.96 -18.52 -1.81
C ASN A 343 -15.64 -19.09 -3.07
N VAL A 344 -15.17 -18.71 -4.27
CA VAL A 344 -15.68 -19.25 -5.54
C VAL A 344 -15.19 -20.68 -5.81
N ILE A 345 -13.91 -21.00 -5.57
CA ILE A 345 -13.40 -22.38 -5.72
C ILE A 345 -14.12 -23.32 -4.76
N ASN A 346 -14.26 -22.97 -3.49
CA ASN A 346 -14.95 -23.81 -2.51
C ASN A 346 -16.43 -24.03 -2.89
N LYS A 347 -17.10 -23.01 -3.45
CA LYS A 347 -18.48 -23.14 -3.98
C LYS A 347 -18.57 -24.02 -5.24
N LEU A 348 -17.55 -24.00 -6.11
CA LEU A 348 -17.46 -24.90 -7.27
C LEU A 348 -17.17 -26.33 -6.86
N THR A 349 -16.15 -26.54 -6.02
CA THR A 349 -15.84 -27.86 -5.46
C THR A 349 -17.06 -28.43 -4.73
N SER A 350 -17.79 -27.62 -3.95
CA SER A 350 -19.02 -28.10 -3.31
C SER A 350 -20.11 -28.43 -4.33
N SER A 351 -20.39 -27.60 -5.35
CA SER A 351 -21.49 -27.89 -6.29
C SER A 351 -21.23 -29.18 -7.08
N TYR A 352 -20.02 -29.34 -7.63
CA TYR A 352 -19.61 -30.53 -8.38
C TYR A 352 -19.50 -31.82 -7.56
N PHE A 353 -19.63 -31.76 -6.22
CA PHE A 353 -19.76 -32.95 -5.35
C PHE A 353 -21.19 -33.13 -4.81
N SER A 354 -21.77 -32.12 -4.15
CA SER A 354 -22.94 -32.30 -3.27
C SER A 354 -24.24 -32.68 -3.99
N ASP A 355 -24.54 -32.08 -5.14
CA ASP A 355 -25.82 -32.27 -5.84
C ASP A 355 -25.94 -33.65 -6.53
N GLY A 356 -24.89 -34.48 -6.41
CA GLY A 356 -24.96 -35.92 -6.62
C GLY A 356 -24.76 -36.74 -5.34
N SER A 357 -23.86 -36.35 -4.44
CA SER A 357 -23.40 -37.23 -3.34
C SER A 357 -24.29 -37.31 -2.11
N ASP A 358 -25.20 -36.35 -1.88
CA ASP A 358 -25.98 -36.27 -0.63
C ASP A 358 -26.92 -37.47 -0.40
N ASP A 359 -27.25 -38.23 -1.47
CA ASP A 359 -27.69 -39.63 -1.38
C ASP A 359 -26.91 -40.48 -2.42
N PRO A 360 -25.94 -41.31 -1.99
CA PRO A 360 -25.15 -42.16 -2.89
C PRO A 360 -25.97 -43.17 -3.70
N SER A 361 -27.21 -43.50 -3.29
CA SER A 361 -28.10 -44.35 -4.07
C SER A 361 -28.59 -43.68 -5.36
N THR A 362 -28.52 -42.35 -5.44
CA THR A 362 -28.82 -41.58 -6.66
C THR A 362 -27.71 -41.75 -7.70
N VAL A 363 -26.44 -41.59 -7.29
CA VAL A 363 -25.27 -41.76 -8.18
C VAL A 363 -25.16 -43.18 -8.72
N ALA A 364 -25.49 -44.18 -7.91
CA ALA A 364 -25.52 -45.59 -8.32
C ALA A 364 -26.54 -45.89 -9.45
N ASN A 365 -27.47 -44.96 -9.76
CA ASN A 365 -28.48 -45.11 -10.81
C ASN A 365 -28.30 -44.15 -12.00
N PHE A 366 -27.22 -43.36 -12.05
CA PHE A 366 -26.96 -42.48 -13.19
C PHE A 366 -26.20 -43.16 -14.32
N THR A 367 -26.50 -42.74 -15.55
CA THR A 367 -25.72 -43.03 -16.76
C THR A 367 -24.61 -41.99 -16.96
N SER A 368 -23.56 -42.38 -17.69
CA SER A 368 -22.47 -41.50 -18.13
C SER A 368 -22.99 -40.29 -18.93
N ALA A 369 -24.08 -40.46 -19.66
CA ALA A 369 -24.75 -39.38 -20.39
C ALA A 369 -25.44 -38.37 -19.45
N GLN A 370 -26.07 -38.83 -18.36
CA GLN A 370 -26.66 -37.95 -17.35
C GLN A 370 -25.57 -37.15 -16.63
N ILE A 371 -24.50 -37.81 -16.17
CA ILE A 371 -23.38 -37.16 -15.47
C ILE A 371 -22.66 -36.17 -16.41
N ALA A 372 -22.38 -36.53 -17.66
CA ALA A 372 -21.83 -35.59 -18.63
C ALA A 372 -22.76 -34.39 -18.90
N SER A 373 -24.09 -34.56 -18.86
CA SER A 373 -25.03 -33.45 -19.00
C SER A 373 -25.09 -32.54 -17.77
N TYR A 374 -24.98 -33.10 -16.57
CA TYR A 374 -24.82 -32.34 -15.32
C TYR A 374 -23.54 -31.49 -15.33
N PHE A 375 -22.39 -32.11 -15.59
CA PHE A 375 -21.09 -31.41 -15.70
C PHE A 375 -21.11 -30.31 -16.77
N LYS A 376 -21.81 -30.54 -17.88
CA LYS A 376 -22.01 -29.54 -18.94
C LYS A 376 -22.89 -28.36 -18.50
N ASN A 377 -23.95 -28.61 -17.73
CA ASN A 377 -24.81 -27.55 -17.20
C ASN A 377 -24.06 -26.67 -16.19
N GLU A 378 -23.38 -27.28 -15.22
CA GLU A 378 -22.55 -26.56 -14.25
C GLU A 378 -21.39 -25.79 -14.93
N THR A 379 -20.78 -26.38 -15.97
CA THR A 379 -19.77 -25.73 -16.80
C THR A 379 -20.33 -24.49 -17.52
N ASN A 380 -21.51 -24.60 -18.12
CA ASN A 380 -22.16 -23.49 -18.82
C ASN A 380 -22.58 -22.38 -17.84
N TYR A 381 -23.09 -22.75 -16.65
CA TYR A 381 -23.41 -21.81 -15.59
C TYR A 381 -22.15 -21.08 -15.11
N TYR A 382 -21.07 -21.81 -14.82
CA TYR A 382 -19.77 -21.21 -14.48
C TYR A 382 -19.30 -20.22 -15.55
N PHE A 383 -19.26 -20.60 -16.83
CA PHE A 383 -18.79 -19.71 -17.90
C PHE A 383 -19.73 -18.52 -18.19
N SER A 384 -21.00 -18.59 -17.78
CA SER A 384 -21.91 -17.43 -17.80
C SER A 384 -21.56 -16.38 -16.74
N LEU A 385 -20.98 -16.80 -15.62
CA LEU A 385 -20.50 -15.93 -14.54
C LEU A 385 -19.03 -15.50 -14.77
N TYR A 386 -18.19 -16.40 -15.28
CA TYR A 386 -16.75 -16.21 -15.44
C TYR A 386 -16.34 -16.55 -16.89
N PRO A 387 -16.45 -15.61 -17.83
CA PRO A 387 -16.17 -15.88 -19.24
C PRO A 387 -14.74 -16.37 -19.50
N ALA A 388 -14.63 -17.35 -20.40
CA ALA A 388 -13.35 -17.95 -20.78
C ALA A 388 -12.44 -16.94 -21.50
N LYS A 389 -11.31 -16.57 -20.87
CA LYS A 389 -10.30 -15.67 -21.47
C LYS A 389 -9.42 -16.36 -22.54
N MET A 390 -9.40 -17.69 -22.59
CA MET A 390 -8.70 -18.48 -23.62
C MET A 390 -9.63 -19.53 -24.25
N PRO A 391 -9.73 -19.61 -25.59
CA PRO A 391 -10.51 -20.66 -26.27
C PRO A 391 -10.07 -22.09 -25.92
N GLN A 392 -8.78 -22.27 -25.64
CA GLN A 392 -8.19 -23.55 -25.23
C GLN A 392 -8.79 -24.10 -23.92
N THR A 393 -9.24 -23.23 -23.00
CA THR A 393 -9.93 -23.66 -21.77
C THR A 393 -11.27 -24.32 -22.12
N LEU A 394 -12.08 -23.69 -22.98
CA LEU A 394 -13.36 -24.26 -23.44
C LEU A 394 -13.15 -25.59 -24.16
N GLN A 395 -12.11 -25.69 -24.99
CA GLN A 395 -11.76 -26.94 -25.68
C GLN A 395 -11.39 -28.04 -24.67
N THR A 396 -10.53 -27.74 -23.70
CA THR A 396 -10.06 -28.70 -22.68
C THR A 396 -11.22 -29.23 -21.83
N VAL A 397 -12.14 -28.34 -21.40
CA VAL A 397 -13.31 -28.73 -20.60
C VAL A 397 -14.31 -29.55 -21.43
N ASN A 398 -14.63 -29.15 -22.66
CA ASN A 398 -15.55 -29.91 -23.52
C ASN A 398 -15.00 -31.31 -23.86
N LEU A 399 -13.69 -31.45 -24.09
CA LEU A 399 -13.05 -32.77 -24.31
C LEU A 399 -13.14 -33.66 -23.07
N ALA A 400 -12.92 -33.11 -21.87
CA ALA A 400 -13.06 -33.87 -20.63
C ALA A 400 -14.52 -34.31 -20.37
N ILE A 401 -15.51 -33.47 -20.69
CA ILE A 401 -16.94 -33.84 -20.63
C ILE A 401 -17.27 -34.94 -21.67
N GLN A 402 -16.67 -34.89 -22.87
CA GLN A 402 -16.82 -35.93 -23.87
C GLN A 402 -16.22 -37.27 -23.40
N ASN A 403 -15.04 -37.26 -22.78
CA ASN A 403 -14.45 -38.45 -22.15
C ASN A 403 -15.40 -39.05 -21.11
N ILE A 404 -15.95 -38.23 -20.20
CA ILE A 404 -16.93 -38.67 -19.19
C ILE A 404 -18.16 -39.31 -19.85
N SER A 405 -18.67 -38.72 -20.94
CA SER A 405 -19.82 -39.27 -21.68
C SER A 405 -19.57 -40.61 -22.38
N SER A 406 -18.30 -41.03 -22.52
CA SER A 406 -17.89 -42.28 -23.16
C SER A 406 -17.60 -43.43 -22.18
N LEU A 407 -17.70 -43.18 -20.87
CA LEU A 407 -17.47 -44.19 -19.82
C LEU A 407 -18.61 -45.22 -19.78
N PRO A 408 -18.35 -46.48 -19.37
CA PRO A 408 -19.39 -47.49 -19.22
C PRO A 408 -20.28 -47.20 -18.00
N ASP A 409 -21.60 -47.32 -18.14
CA ASP A 409 -22.56 -47.05 -17.07
C ASP A 409 -22.38 -47.97 -15.83
N SER A 410 -21.73 -49.14 -16.00
CA SER A 410 -21.36 -50.06 -14.92
C SER A 410 -20.31 -49.50 -13.94
N LEU A 411 -19.69 -48.36 -14.25
CA LEU A 411 -18.72 -47.68 -13.39
C LEU A 411 -19.38 -47.01 -12.17
N TRP A 412 -20.53 -46.35 -12.36
CA TRP A 412 -21.15 -45.49 -11.35
C TRP A 412 -21.64 -46.24 -10.09
N PRO A 413 -22.23 -47.44 -10.17
CA PRO A 413 -22.54 -48.24 -8.99
C PRO A 413 -21.30 -48.67 -8.20
N GLN A 414 -20.17 -48.90 -8.88
CA GLN A 414 -18.91 -49.28 -8.22
C GLN A 414 -18.26 -48.07 -7.53
N LEU A 415 -18.21 -46.90 -8.19
CA LEU A 415 -17.72 -45.66 -7.57
C LEU A 415 -18.59 -45.21 -6.39
N ALA A 416 -19.92 -45.34 -6.48
CA ALA A 416 -20.83 -45.05 -5.38
C ALA A 416 -20.60 -45.98 -4.17
N LYS A 417 -20.30 -47.26 -4.41
CA LYS A 417 -19.94 -48.22 -3.36
C LYS A 417 -18.56 -47.92 -2.76
N LEU A 418 -17.55 -47.65 -3.58
CA LEU A 418 -16.21 -47.25 -3.14
C LEU A 418 -16.27 -46.05 -2.19
N ALA A 419 -17.06 -45.03 -2.54
CA ALA A 419 -17.27 -43.83 -1.72
C ALA A 419 -18.05 -44.09 -0.40
N GLN A 420 -18.69 -45.25 -0.23
CA GLN A 420 -19.35 -45.67 1.01
C GLN A 420 -18.48 -46.59 1.88
N THR A 421 -17.58 -47.37 1.28
CA THR A 421 -16.88 -48.46 1.98
C THR A 421 -15.36 -48.29 2.08
N GLU A 422 -14.78 -47.32 1.38
CA GLU A 422 -13.31 -47.06 1.30
C GLU A 422 -12.48 -48.30 0.88
N ASP A 423 -13.14 -49.27 0.23
CA ASP A 423 -12.59 -50.57 -0.14
C ASP A 423 -12.27 -50.59 -1.65
N GLU A 424 -10.98 -50.44 -1.98
CA GLU A 424 -10.48 -50.42 -3.36
C GLU A 424 -10.84 -51.70 -4.15
N THR A 425 -11.08 -52.84 -3.47
CA THR A 425 -11.46 -54.10 -4.13
C THR A 425 -12.89 -54.08 -4.72
N THR A 426 -13.64 -53.00 -4.49
CA THR A 426 -15.00 -52.82 -5.05
C THR A 426 -15.02 -52.43 -6.53
N VAL A 427 -13.89 -51.98 -7.10
CA VAL A 427 -13.78 -51.66 -8.54
C VAL A 427 -13.19 -52.86 -9.28
N SER A 428 -13.98 -53.46 -10.18
CA SER A 428 -13.52 -54.59 -11.00
C SER A 428 -12.44 -54.16 -12.00
N ASP A 429 -11.48 -55.04 -12.33
CA ASP A 429 -10.34 -54.74 -13.21
C ASP A 429 -10.73 -54.04 -14.53
N SER A 430 -11.84 -54.45 -15.16
CA SER A 430 -12.35 -53.85 -16.41
C SER A 430 -12.80 -52.38 -16.27
N ASN A 431 -12.98 -51.89 -15.04
CA ASN A 431 -13.43 -50.54 -14.72
C ASN A 431 -12.32 -49.66 -14.11
N GLN A 432 -11.11 -50.19 -13.87
CA GLN A 432 -9.98 -49.41 -13.34
C GLN A 432 -9.55 -48.30 -14.31
N ASP A 433 -9.32 -48.63 -15.59
CA ASP A 433 -9.00 -47.64 -16.63
C ASP A 433 -10.13 -46.60 -16.83
N PRO A 434 -11.43 -46.97 -16.88
CA PRO A 434 -12.54 -46.03 -16.79
C PRO A 434 -12.54 -45.12 -15.54
N ALA A 435 -12.25 -45.65 -14.36
CA ALA A 435 -12.18 -44.87 -13.11
C ALA A 435 -11.03 -43.84 -13.15
N ILE A 436 -9.84 -44.24 -13.61
CA ILE A 436 -8.70 -43.35 -13.84
C ILE A 436 -9.06 -42.28 -14.88
N THR A 437 -9.73 -42.67 -15.97
CA THR A 437 -10.18 -41.74 -17.02
C THR A 437 -11.20 -40.73 -16.49
N PHE A 438 -12.11 -41.14 -15.60
CA PHE A 438 -13.01 -40.24 -14.88
C PHE A 438 -12.25 -39.24 -14.02
N LEU A 439 -11.35 -39.70 -13.15
CA LEU A 439 -10.57 -38.85 -12.23
C LEU A 439 -9.69 -37.84 -12.98
N LEU A 440 -9.02 -38.26 -14.05
CA LEU A 440 -8.23 -37.38 -14.92
C LEU A 440 -9.10 -36.34 -15.63
N SER A 441 -10.28 -36.74 -16.13
CA SER A 441 -11.21 -35.82 -16.78
C SER A 441 -11.81 -34.82 -15.78
N TYR A 442 -12.21 -35.28 -14.59
CA TYR A 442 -12.69 -34.46 -13.49
C TYR A 442 -11.67 -33.40 -13.06
N ASN A 443 -10.43 -33.82 -12.79
CA ASN A 443 -9.33 -32.91 -12.46
C ASN A 443 -9.08 -31.93 -13.62
N SER A 444 -9.03 -32.40 -14.86
CA SER A 444 -8.87 -31.54 -16.04
C SER A 444 -9.98 -30.49 -16.19
N ILE A 445 -11.21 -30.76 -15.76
CA ILE A 445 -12.29 -29.77 -15.68
C ILE A 445 -11.99 -28.76 -14.57
N LEU A 446 -11.91 -29.20 -13.30
CA LEU A 446 -11.69 -28.30 -12.15
C LEU A 446 -10.48 -27.39 -12.35
N THR A 447 -9.33 -27.96 -12.70
CA THR A 447 -8.06 -27.26 -12.93
C THR A 447 -8.18 -26.24 -14.07
N SER A 448 -8.96 -26.53 -15.11
CA SER A 448 -9.26 -25.58 -16.20
C SER A 448 -10.17 -24.43 -15.74
N LEU A 449 -11.20 -24.71 -14.93
CA LEU A 449 -12.09 -23.67 -14.38
C LEU A 449 -11.31 -22.77 -13.40
N ILE A 450 -10.55 -23.36 -12.49
CA ILE A 450 -9.67 -22.68 -11.53
C ILE A 450 -8.67 -21.76 -12.24
N ASN A 451 -8.01 -22.24 -13.31
CA ASN A 451 -7.08 -21.40 -14.08
C ASN A 451 -7.78 -20.28 -14.85
N ASN A 452 -9.01 -20.48 -15.33
CA ASN A 452 -9.78 -19.38 -15.91
C ASN A 452 -10.21 -18.37 -14.84
N LEU A 453 -10.59 -18.82 -13.65
CA LEU A 453 -10.95 -17.97 -12.53
C LEU A 453 -9.77 -17.06 -12.13
N PHE A 454 -8.57 -17.63 -11.98
CA PHE A 454 -7.34 -16.86 -11.77
C PHE A 454 -7.13 -15.80 -12.87
N GLN A 455 -7.23 -16.18 -14.15
CA GLN A 455 -7.13 -15.23 -15.27
C GLN A 455 -8.22 -14.15 -15.23
N VAL A 456 -9.47 -14.47 -14.84
CA VAL A 456 -10.57 -13.49 -14.74
C VAL A 456 -10.21 -12.41 -13.72
N PHE A 457 -9.75 -12.81 -12.53
CA PHE A 457 -9.23 -11.93 -11.47
C PHE A 457 -7.81 -11.37 -11.72
N GLY A 458 -7.27 -11.51 -12.93
CA GLY A 458 -5.99 -10.88 -13.33
C GLY A 458 -4.71 -11.65 -12.97
N ILE A 459 -4.84 -12.77 -12.25
CA ILE A 459 -3.73 -13.65 -11.83
C ILE A 459 -3.29 -14.53 -13.02
N ASP A 460 -2.59 -13.92 -13.98
CA ASP A 460 -2.17 -14.55 -15.23
C ASP A 460 -0.72 -15.05 -15.19
N LEU A 461 -0.53 -16.26 -14.63
CA LEU A 461 0.76 -16.96 -14.66
C LEU A 461 1.00 -17.76 -15.96
N ALA A 462 0.05 -17.80 -16.90
CA ALA A 462 0.21 -18.58 -18.12
C ALA A 462 1.38 -18.03 -18.96
N LYS A 463 1.52 -16.69 -19.03
CA LYS A 463 2.63 -16.00 -19.71
C LYS A 463 4.01 -16.42 -19.19
N ASP A 464 4.19 -16.48 -17.87
CA ASP A 464 5.43 -16.92 -17.19
C ASP A 464 5.78 -18.40 -17.44
N ILE A 465 4.82 -19.20 -17.91
CA ILE A 465 4.98 -20.63 -18.20
C ILE A 465 5.17 -20.87 -19.69
N ILE A 466 4.56 -20.07 -20.55
CA ILE A 466 4.69 -20.18 -22.01
C ILE A 466 6.08 -19.73 -22.48
N GLN A 467 6.67 -18.66 -21.89
CA GLN A 467 7.99 -18.17 -22.29
C GLN A 467 9.13 -19.22 -22.24
N PRO A 468 9.31 -20.03 -21.18
CA PRO A 468 10.32 -21.10 -21.17
C PRO A 468 9.96 -22.34 -22.01
N THR A 469 8.79 -22.36 -22.68
CA THR A 469 8.21 -23.59 -23.27
C THR A 469 8.15 -23.54 -24.81
N GLN A 470 9.07 -22.82 -25.47
CA GLN A 470 9.22 -22.88 -26.94
C GLN A 470 9.84 -24.20 -27.45
N ASN A 471 10.40 -25.03 -26.56
CA ASN A 471 11.07 -26.29 -26.91
C ASN A 471 10.26 -27.56 -26.61
N ILE A 472 8.93 -27.47 -26.36
CA ILE A 472 8.06 -28.66 -26.38
C ILE A 472 7.50 -28.82 -27.79
N THR A 473 7.88 -29.93 -28.43
CA THR A 473 7.56 -30.25 -29.83
C THR A 473 6.06 -30.37 -30.08
N GLN A 474 5.59 -29.87 -31.23
CA GLN A 474 4.17 -29.71 -31.58
C GLN A 474 3.38 -31.02 -31.83
N ASN A 475 3.91 -32.19 -31.44
CA ASN A 475 3.52 -33.48 -32.03
C ASN A 475 2.94 -34.53 -31.05
N THR A 476 2.38 -34.09 -29.92
CA THR A 476 1.46 -34.91 -29.10
C THR A 476 0.26 -34.07 -28.65
N GLY A 477 -0.93 -34.44 -29.10
CA GLY A 477 -2.18 -33.72 -28.80
C GLY A 477 -2.74 -34.04 -27.41
N ASN A 478 -3.65 -33.18 -26.97
CA ASN A 478 -4.61 -33.35 -25.85
C ASN A 478 -4.02 -33.57 -24.44
N VAL A 479 -3.21 -34.61 -24.19
CA VAL A 479 -2.64 -34.89 -22.85
C VAL A 479 -1.78 -33.72 -22.36
N ASN A 480 -1.01 -33.11 -23.28
CA ASN A 480 -0.21 -31.91 -23.00
C ASN A 480 -1.03 -30.69 -22.56
N ALA A 481 -2.32 -30.59 -22.92
CA ALA A 481 -3.16 -29.47 -22.50
C ALA A 481 -3.57 -29.61 -21.02
N GLY A 482 -4.02 -30.78 -20.59
CA GLY A 482 -4.32 -31.06 -19.18
C GLY A 482 -3.09 -30.91 -18.28
N MET A 483 -1.94 -31.47 -18.71
CA MET A 483 -0.67 -31.29 -18.01
C MET A 483 -0.23 -29.82 -17.93
N LEU A 484 -0.46 -29.02 -18.97
CA LEU A 484 -0.20 -27.58 -18.94
C LEU A 484 -1.10 -26.87 -17.94
N GLN A 485 -2.40 -27.19 -17.87
CA GLN A 485 -3.31 -26.61 -16.88
C GLN A 485 -2.84 -26.94 -15.45
N ASN A 486 -2.52 -28.20 -15.15
CA ASN A 486 -2.02 -28.57 -13.81
C ASN A 486 -0.71 -27.82 -13.47
N LYS A 487 0.20 -27.68 -14.44
CA LYS A 487 1.47 -26.92 -14.31
C LYS A 487 1.26 -25.40 -14.13
N VAL A 488 0.13 -24.85 -14.56
CA VAL A 488 -0.29 -23.46 -14.27
C VAL A 488 -0.86 -23.36 -12.86
N THR A 489 -1.72 -24.30 -12.46
CA THR A 489 -2.37 -24.32 -11.14
C THR A 489 -1.35 -24.49 -10.02
N THR A 490 -0.52 -25.54 -10.06
CA THR A 490 0.55 -25.80 -9.08
C THR A 490 1.51 -24.60 -8.90
N LYS A 491 1.95 -23.96 -9.99
CA LYS A 491 2.77 -22.74 -9.88
C LYS A 491 2.02 -21.57 -9.25
N THR A 492 0.71 -21.42 -9.52
CA THR A 492 -0.12 -20.36 -8.93
C THR A 492 -0.28 -20.56 -7.42
N TRP A 493 -0.52 -21.79 -6.97
CA TRP A 493 -0.55 -22.12 -5.54
C TRP A 493 0.81 -21.94 -4.87
N ARG A 494 1.91 -22.30 -5.54
CA ARG A 494 3.28 -22.05 -5.02
C ARG A 494 3.60 -20.56 -4.91
N ARG A 495 3.13 -19.73 -5.86
CA ARG A 495 3.16 -18.26 -5.74
C ARG A 495 2.35 -17.82 -4.52
N TYR A 496 1.12 -18.30 -4.33
CA TYR A 496 0.31 -17.86 -3.20
C TYR A 496 0.90 -18.28 -1.84
N ARG A 497 1.45 -19.48 -1.72
CA ARG A 497 2.25 -19.92 -0.55
C ARG A 497 3.42 -18.97 -0.27
N LEU A 498 4.11 -18.46 -1.30
CA LEU A 498 5.17 -17.45 -1.14
C LEU A 498 4.60 -16.11 -0.65
N VAL A 499 3.48 -15.64 -1.20
CA VAL A 499 2.79 -14.40 -0.80
C VAL A 499 2.32 -14.47 0.66
N PHE A 500 1.72 -15.58 1.06
CA PHE A 500 1.39 -15.90 2.45
C PHE A 500 2.61 -15.79 3.36
N ALA A 501 3.71 -16.48 3.01
CA ALA A 501 4.90 -16.51 3.84
C ALA A 501 5.56 -15.13 4.01
N TYR A 502 5.82 -14.40 2.92
CA TYR A 502 6.45 -13.08 3.05
C TYR A 502 5.48 -12.03 3.62
N GLY A 503 4.18 -12.14 3.37
CA GLY A 503 3.18 -11.20 3.87
C GLY A 503 2.99 -11.23 5.39
N TYR A 504 2.95 -12.42 6.01
CA TYR A 504 2.90 -12.53 7.47
C TYR A 504 4.20 -12.09 8.15
N ILE A 505 5.36 -12.43 7.58
CA ILE A 505 6.66 -11.92 8.04
C ILE A 505 6.68 -10.39 7.95
N ALA A 506 6.25 -9.82 6.81
CA ALA A 506 6.22 -8.38 6.59
C ALA A 506 5.26 -7.66 7.55
N ALA A 507 4.06 -8.20 7.80
CA ALA A 507 3.12 -7.67 8.79
C ALA A 507 3.71 -7.68 10.21
N GLY A 508 4.29 -8.80 10.64
CA GLY A 508 4.96 -8.92 11.93
C GLY A 508 6.15 -7.96 12.08
N CYS A 509 7.01 -7.88 11.07
CA CYS A 509 8.14 -6.94 11.02
C CYS A 509 7.67 -5.47 11.03
N CYS A 510 6.61 -5.14 10.28
CA CYS A 510 6.04 -3.79 10.25
C CYS A 510 5.57 -3.37 11.65
N LEU A 511 4.80 -4.22 12.33
CA LEU A 511 4.34 -3.95 13.70
C LEU A 511 5.50 -3.86 14.71
N LEU A 512 6.49 -4.76 14.62
CA LEU A 512 7.67 -4.78 15.48
C LEU A 512 8.52 -3.50 15.29
N LEU A 513 8.74 -3.07 14.06
CA LEU A 513 9.52 -1.88 13.74
C LEU A 513 8.78 -0.60 14.17
N MET A 514 7.46 -0.51 13.98
CA MET A 514 6.67 0.58 14.56
C MET A 514 6.80 0.64 16.09
N ALA A 515 6.79 -0.52 16.78
CA ALA A 515 6.95 -0.57 18.22
C ALA A 515 8.34 -0.10 18.66
N ILE A 516 9.41 -0.53 17.97
CA ILE A 516 10.79 -0.08 18.22
C ILE A 516 10.93 1.44 17.98
N MET A 517 10.36 1.96 16.90
CA MET A 517 10.40 3.41 16.61
C MET A 517 9.60 4.22 17.64
N SER A 518 8.48 3.70 18.15
CA SER A 518 7.71 4.28 19.27
C SER A 518 8.49 4.31 20.59
N VAL A 519 9.40 3.35 20.81
CA VAL A 519 10.33 3.36 21.94
C VAL A 519 11.38 4.46 21.79
N ILE A 520 11.91 4.65 20.58
CA ILE A 520 12.96 5.64 20.29
C ILE A 520 12.41 7.07 20.33
N SER A 521 11.21 7.31 19.80
CA SER A 521 10.54 8.62 19.82
C SER A 521 10.12 9.06 21.23
N ARG A 522 9.98 8.14 22.19
CA ARG A 522 9.50 8.42 23.54
C ARG A 522 10.46 9.32 24.34
N THR A 523 9.99 10.53 24.63
CA THR A 523 10.62 11.51 25.54
C THR A 523 10.22 11.32 27.01
N THR A 524 9.12 10.64 27.29
CA THR A 524 8.52 10.51 28.63
C THR A 524 9.12 9.38 29.48
N ARG A 525 9.11 9.54 30.81
CA ARG A 525 9.57 8.50 31.76
C ARG A 525 8.70 7.25 31.67
N TRP A 526 9.35 6.09 31.74
CA TRP A 526 8.68 4.79 31.71
C TRP A 526 7.79 4.57 32.94
N LYS A 527 6.49 4.36 32.68
CA LYS A 527 5.51 3.84 33.66
C LYS A 527 5.31 2.33 33.40
N PRO A 528 4.89 1.53 34.40
CA PRO A 528 4.75 0.08 34.25
C PRO A 528 3.74 -0.32 33.15
N TRP A 529 2.58 0.34 33.06
CA TRP A 529 1.58 0.01 32.02
C TRP A 529 2.12 0.17 30.57
N PRO A 530 2.77 1.28 30.19
CA PRO A 530 3.50 1.39 28.92
C PRO A 530 4.64 0.38 28.67
N ILE A 531 5.15 -0.33 29.68
CA ILE A 531 6.10 -1.44 29.52
C ILE A 531 5.33 -2.73 29.21
N ILE A 532 4.34 -3.07 30.03
CA ILE A 532 3.47 -4.25 29.86
C ILE A 532 2.82 -4.23 28.47
N ARG A 533 2.27 -3.08 28.06
CA ARG A 533 1.72 -2.90 26.72
C ARG A 533 2.75 -3.17 25.62
N LEU A 534 3.97 -2.63 25.74
CA LEU A 534 5.02 -2.83 24.75
C LEU A 534 5.40 -4.31 24.62
N ILE A 535 5.46 -5.05 25.73
CA ILE A 535 5.72 -6.50 25.73
C ILE A 535 4.61 -7.24 24.97
N ILE A 536 3.34 -6.93 25.24
CA ILE A 536 2.19 -7.53 24.52
C ILE A 536 2.26 -7.21 23.01
N LEU A 537 2.59 -5.97 22.64
CA LEU A 537 2.75 -5.57 21.24
C LEU A 537 3.87 -6.33 20.52
N ILE A 538 5.01 -6.56 21.19
CA ILE A 538 6.12 -7.35 20.64
C ILE A 538 5.72 -8.82 20.50
N ILE A 539 5.01 -9.39 21.48
CA ILE A 539 4.50 -10.78 21.41
C ILE A 539 3.50 -10.94 20.25
N LEU A 540 2.60 -9.99 20.04
CA LEU A 540 1.66 -9.99 18.91
C LEU A 540 2.38 -9.87 17.56
N ALA A 541 3.42 -9.03 17.47
CA ALA A 541 4.24 -8.88 16.27
C ALA A 541 5.00 -10.16 15.91
N LEU A 542 5.65 -10.78 16.91
CA LEU A 542 6.35 -12.06 16.74
C LEU A 542 5.37 -13.20 16.40
N GLY A 543 4.23 -13.28 17.10
CA GLY A 543 3.18 -14.27 16.83
C GLY A 543 2.62 -14.15 15.41
N THR A 544 2.44 -12.92 14.91
CA THR A 544 2.04 -12.69 13.50
C THR A 544 3.11 -13.20 12.54
N GLY A 545 4.39 -12.88 12.76
CA GLY A 545 5.48 -13.41 11.94
C GLY A 545 5.57 -14.93 11.97
N LEU A 546 5.38 -15.56 13.13
CA LEU A 546 5.48 -17.02 13.31
C LEU A 546 4.40 -17.83 12.60
N ILE A 547 3.25 -17.23 12.23
CA ILE A 547 2.23 -17.92 11.41
C ILE A 547 2.79 -18.33 10.03
N SER A 548 3.80 -17.62 9.51
CA SER A 548 4.47 -18.02 8.27
C SER A 548 5.18 -19.38 8.35
N LEU A 549 5.40 -19.94 9.55
CA LEU A 549 6.03 -21.26 9.72
C LEU A 549 5.17 -22.39 9.14
N LEU A 550 3.85 -22.20 8.99
CA LEU A 550 2.98 -23.15 8.27
C LEU A 550 3.49 -23.45 6.85
N TRP A 551 4.22 -22.52 6.23
CA TRP A 551 4.82 -22.73 4.91
C TRP A 551 5.73 -23.97 4.82
N PHE A 552 6.36 -24.36 5.94
CA PHE A 552 7.25 -25.52 6.08
C PHE A 552 6.52 -26.85 6.37
N THR A 553 5.23 -26.83 6.73
CA THR A 553 4.45 -28.04 7.07
C THR A 553 3.98 -28.80 5.82
N SER A 554 3.85 -28.10 4.71
CA SER A 554 3.41 -28.64 3.42
C SER A 554 4.51 -29.50 2.77
N PRO A 555 4.17 -30.66 2.15
CA PRO A 555 5.10 -31.51 1.42
C PRO A 555 5.94 -30.78 0.36
N LYS A 556 7.10 -31.35 0.00
CA LYS A 556 8.01 -30.80 -1.03
C LYS A 556 7.75 -31.40 -2.41
N ASP A 557 7.45 -32.68 -2.45
CA ASP A 557 7.25 -33.48 -3.66
C ASP A 557 5.92 -34.26 -3.56
N GLU A 558 5.26 -34.52 -4.69
CA GLU A 558 3.94 -35.16 -4.74
C GLU A 558 3.96 -36.60 -4.15
N ASP A 559 5.12 -37.27 -4.18
CA ASP A 559 5.35 -38.58 -3.56
C ASP A 559 5.40 -38.56 -2.01
N GLU A 560 5.78 -37.43 -1.38
CA GLU A 560 5.80 -37.30 0.09
C GLU A 560 4.36 -37.28 0.65
N GLU A 561 3.41 -36.65 -0.06
CA GLU A 561 2.02 -36.51 0.38
C GLU A 561 1.31 -37.86 0.45
N PHE A 562 1.45 -38.69 -0.59
CA PHE A 562 0.87 -40.04 -0.65
C PHE A 562 1.47 -41.00 0.40
N GLN A 563 2.77 -40.89 0.70
CA GLN A 563 3.44 -41.80 1.65
C GLN A 563 3.25 -41.44 3.11
N THR A 564 2.98 -40.17 3.45
CA THR A 564 2.94 -39.71 4.85
C THR A 564 1.53 -39.48 5.39
N GLY A 565 0.53 -39.28 4.53
CA GLY A 565 -0.84 -38.98 4.95
C GLY A 565 -0.97 -37.69 5.78
N SER A 566 0.02 -36.80 5.73
CA SER A 566 0.03 -35.58 6.55
C SER A 566 -0.85 -34.50 5.93
N GLU A 567 -1.88 -34.05 6.66
CA GLU A 567 -2.65 -32.86 6.25
C GLU A 567 -1.72 -31.66 5.99
N ASP A 568 -1.78 -31.07 4.79
CA ASP A 568 -1.14 -29.78 4.54
C ASP A 568 -1.87 -28.66 5.31
N LEU A 569 -1.39 -28.41 6.54
CA LEU A 569 -1.88 -27.33 7.39
C LEU A 569 -1.69 -25.92 6.77
N CYS A 570 -0.75 -25.77 5.81
CA CYS A 570 -0.64 -24.56 5.02
C CYS A 570 -1.83 -24.45 4.07
N TRP A 571 -2.08 -25.47 3.24
CA TRP A 571 -3.25 -25.54 2.34
C TRP A 571 -4.56 -25.26 3.07
N ARG A 572 -4.78 -25.97 4.19
CA ARG A 572 -5.97 -25.86 5.04
C ARG A 572 -6.14 -24.48 5.68
N TYR A 573 -5.07 -23.69 5.86
CA TYR A 573 -5.19 -22.30 6.31
C TYR A 573 -5.38 -21.32 5.14
N ILE A 574 -4.57 -21.44 4.09
CA ILE A 574 -4.53 -20.50 2.95
C ILE A 574 -5.77 -20.57 2.04
N SER A 575 -6.54 -21.67 2.12
CA SER A 575 -7.86 -21.83 1.47
C SER A 575 -9.02 -21.15 2.22
N THR A 576 -8.77 -20.57 3.40
CA THR A 576 -9.81 -19.95 4.24
C THR A 576 -9.73 -18.41 4.27
N PRO A 577 -10.85 -17.73 4.60
CA PRO A 577 -10.85 -16.27 4.83
C PRO A 577 -9.96 -15.80 6.00
N TRP A 578 -9.47 -16.70 6.85
CA TRP A 578 -8.72 -16.34 8.05
C TRP A 578 -7.36 -15.72 7.76
N VAL A 579 -6.79 -15.92 6.56
CA VAL A 579 -5.54 -15.29 6.10
C VAL A 579 -5.58 -13.76 6.23
N LEU A 580 -6.72 -13.14 5.93
CA LEU A 580 -6.90 -11.70 6.12
C LEU A 580 -7.40 -11.37 7.54
N LEU A 581 -8.35 -12.14 8.05
CA LEU A 581 -9.03 -11.85 9.32
C LEU A 581 -8.09 -11.95 10.54
N THR A 582 -7.12 -12.86 10.55
CA THR A 582 -6.15 -12.97 11.64
C THR A 582 -5.27 -11.72 11.75
N ILE A 583 -4.83 -11.15 10.61
CA ILE A 583 -4.07 -9.89 10.60
C ILE A 583 -4.96 -8.72 11.07
N PHE A 584 -6.18 -8.63 10.56
CA PHE A 584 -7.16 -7.62 11.01
C PHE A 584 -7.41 -7.69 12.52
N ILE A 585 -7.60 -8.88 13.10
CA ILE A 585 -7.79 -9.07 14.54
C ILE A 585 -6.57 -8.59 15.33
N VAL A 586 -5.34 -8.96 14.93
CA VAL A 586 -4.13 -8.51 15.63
C VAL A 586 -4.00 -6.99 15.57
N TYR A 587 -4.15 -6.36 14.40
CA TYR A 587 -4.06 -4.91 14.28
C TYR A 587 -5.18 -4.17 15.02
N THR A 588 -6.39 -4.76 15.10
CA THR A 588 -7.48 -4.27 15.96
C THR A 588 -7.08 -4.31 17.44
N THR A 589 -6.53 -5.43 17.92
CA THR A 589 -6.04 -5.57 19.30
C THR A 589 -4.92 -4.59 19.63
N VAL A 590 -3.98 -4.37 18.70
CA VAL A 590 -2.89 -3.37 18.83
C VAL A 590 -3.46 -1.95 18.97
N LEU A 591 -4.44 -1.58 18.16
CA LEU A 591 -5.08 -0.26 18.21
C LEU A 591 -5.83 -0.07 19.54
N VAL A 592 -6.62 -1.05 19.95
CA VAL A 592 -7.35 -1.04 21.22
C VAL A 592 -6.38 -0.91 22.41
N LEU A 593 -5.30 -1.70 22.44
CA LEU A 593 -4.25 -1.58 23.47
C LEU A 593 -3.56 -0.20 23.45
N THR A 594 -3.39 0.41 22.27
CA THR A 594 -2.78 1.74 22.11
C THR A 594 -3.58 2.85 22.82
N HIS A 595 -4.91 2.78 22.78
CA HIS A 595 -5.76 3.77 23.46
C HIS A 595 -6.11 3.40 24.91
N ILE A 596 -6.10 2.12 25.30
CA ILE A 596 -6.31 1.71 26.70
C ILE A 596 -5.19 2.25 27.61
N GLY A 597 -5.60 3.01 28.63
CA GLY A 597 -4.72 3.56 29.66
C GLY A 597 -4.14 4.94 29.36
N GLY A 598 -4.64 5.67 28.36
CA GLY A 598 -4.21 7.05 28.08
C GLY A 598 -4.43 8.01 29.26
N ASN A 599 -5.59 7.94 29.91
CA ASN A 599 -5.91 8.64 31.16
C ASN A 599 -6.59 7.68 32.15
N GLY A 600 -6.34 7.87 33.46
CA GLY A 600 -6.88 7.04 34.56
C GLY A 600 -8.37 7.21 34.85
N GLU A 601 -9.13 7.78 33.91
CA GLU A 601 -10.54 8.15 34.06
C GLU A 601 -11.48 7.22 33.27
N SER A 602 -11.00 6.66 32.15
CA SER A 602 -11.80 5.76 31.29
C SER A 602 -12.33 4.55 32.06
N LEU A 603 -11.47 3.90 32.85
CA LEU A 603 -11.83 2.77 33.71
C LEU A 603 -12.82 3.13 34.83
N LYS A 604 -12.81 4.38 35.32
CA LYS A 604 -13.82 4.86 36.28
C LYS A 604 -15.19 5.02 35.62
N ARG A 605 -15.26 5.52 34.38
CA ARG A 605 -16.52 5.58 33.62
C ARG A 605 -17.05 4.20 33.24
N ALA A 606 -16.19 3.26 32.84
CA ALA A 606 -16.59 1.88 32.58
C ALA A 606 -17.27 1.22 33.80
N GLY A 607 -16.67 1.35 34.99
CA GLY A 607 -17.27 0.87 36.25
C GLY A 607 -18.54 1.61 36.69
N THR A 608 -18.87 2.76 36.09
CA THR A 608 -20.10 3.51 36.39
C THR A 608 -21.29 3.01 35.56
N PHE A 609 -21.05 2.47 34.35
CA PHE A 609 -22.12 2.06 33.42
C PHE A 609 -22.90 0.81 33.86
N LEU A 610 -22.38 0.06 34.84
CA LEU A 610 -23.04 -1.10 35.45
C LEU A 610 -23.61 -0.82 36.86
N SER A 611 -23.57 0.43 37.33
CA SER A 611 -24.11 0.80 38.64
C SER A 611 -25.58 1.23 38.53
N PHE A 612 -26.51 0.32 38.85
CA PHE A 612 -27.92 0.64 39.06
C PHE A 612 -28.10 1.55 40.30
N LYS A 613 -27.88 2.87 40.12
CA LYS A 613 -28.24 3.84 41.15
C LYS A 613 -29.75 4.02 41.22
N LYS A 614 -30.30 3.72 42.40
CA LYS A 614 -31.68 4.00 42.82
C LYS A 614 -32.11 5.41 42.39
N LYS A 615 -33.37 5.56 41.96
CA LYS A 615 -34.03 6.87 41.85
C LYS A 615 -33.88 7.61 43.18
N GLN A 616 -33.52 8.88 43.12
CA GLN A 616 -33.57 9.83 44.23
C GLN A 616 -34.41 11.02 43.77
N SER A 617 -35.25 11.55 44.66
CA SER A 617 -36.34 12.46 44.29
C SER A 617 -35.85 13.83 43.81
N TYR A 618 -36.69 14.47 43.00
CA TYR A 618 -36.45 15.83 42.49
C TYR A 618 -37.03 16.84 43.48
N GLU A 619 -36.17 17.57 44.19
CA GLU A 619 -36.59 18.78 44.91
C GLU A 619 -36.48 20.00 43.97
N PRO A 620 -37.46 20.91 43.95
CA PRO A 620 -37.35 22.15 43.19
C PRO A 620 -36.35 23.08 43.86
N VAL A 621 -35.43 23.65 43.08
CA VAL A 621 -34.53 24.71 43.56
C VAL A 621 -35.25 26.05 43.46
N ASP A 622 -35.52 26.68 44.60
CA ASP A 622 -36.12 28.02 44.64
C ASP A 622 -35.23 29.08 43.96
N LEU A 623 -35.86 29.95 43.17
CA LEU A 623 -35.19 31.07 42.53
C LEU A 623 -34.99 32.21 43.54
N PRO A 624 -33.77 32.74 43.74
CA PRO A 624 -33.55 33.87 44.62
C PRO A 624 -34.20 35.15 44.05
N MET A 625 -35.26 35.62 44.71
CA MET A 625 -35.94 36.86 44.36
C MET A 625 -35.02 38.07 44.59
N THR A 626 -35.03 39.03 43.67
CA THR A 626 -34.34 40.32 43.81
C THR A 626 -35.07 41.25 44.80
N PRO A 627 -34.42 41.73 45.87
CA PRO A 627 -34.94 42.82 46.68
C PRO A 627 -34.89 44.14 45.90
N GLY A 628 -35.96 44.94 45.97
CA GLY A 628 -36.09 46.18 45.21
C GLY A 628 -35.58 47.43 45.93
N ASN A 629 -35.07 48.38 45.13
CA ASN A 629 -35.06 49.84 45.35
C ASN A 629 -34.67 50.38 46.74
N SER A 630 -33.40 50.77 46.89
CA SER A 630 -33.04 51.96 47.67
C SER A 630 -33.05 53.20 46.77
N TRP A 631 -33.92 54.17 47.05
CA TRP A 631 -34.00 55.50 46.40
C TRP A 631 -34.00 56.58 47.49
N GLY A 632 -33.29 57.69 47.30
CA GLY A 632 -33.46 58.86 48.18
C GLY A 632 -32.39 59.95 48.14
N SER A 633 -32.80 61.16 47.73
CA SER A 633 -32.13 62.47 47.93
C SER A 633 -30.81 62.74 47.16
N ALA A 634 -30.55 63.96 46.63
CA ALA A 634 -31.41 65.13 46.39
C ALA A 634 -30.75 66.14 45.41
N SER A 635 -31.52 67.18 45.01
CA SER A 635 -31.10 68.41 44.29
C SER A 635 -30.94 68.29 42.75
N ARG A 636 -31.49 69.17 41.90
CA ARG A 636 -32.43 70.31 42.07
C ARG A 636 -33.19 70.62 40.75
N LYS A 637 -34.19 71.51 40.84
CA LYS A 637 -35.04 72.11 39.76
C LYS A 637 -34.29 72.46 38.45
N GLY A 638 -34.90 72.47 37.26
CA GLY A 638 -36.29 72.14 36.87
C GLY A 638 -36.72 72.81 35.55
N ASP A 639 -37.84 72.35 34.97
CA ASP A 639 -38.69 72.97 33.92
C ASP A 639 -38.07 73.25 32.50
N HIS A 640 -38.74 73.03 31.35
CA HIS A 640 -39.94 72.22 31.02
C HIS A 640 -40.00 71.92 29.48
N ASP A 641 -40.98 71.11 29.04
CA ASP A 641 -41.45 70.88 27.65
C ASP A 641 -40.56 70.12 26.62
N SER A 642 -41.11 69.30 25.70
CA SER A 642 -42.42 68.62 25.68
C SER A 642 -42.51 67.43 24.68
N ARG A 643 -43.48 66.54 24.95
CA ARG A 643 -44.22 65.61 24.06
C ARG A 643 -43.58 64.31 23.50
N GLN A 644 -44.45 63.29 23.50
CA GLN A 644 -44.27 61.90 23.07
C GLN A 644 -44.53 61.72 21.57
N GLN A 645 -44.06 60.61 20.99
CA GLN A 645 -44.98 59.57 20.47
C GLN A 645 -44.27 58.21 20.23
N ASP A 646 -44.93 57.15 20.72
CA ASP A 646 -45.29 55.87 20.08
C ASP A 646 -44.53 55.35 18.81
N GLN A 647 -44.39 54.02 18.56
CA GLN A 647 -44.94 52.84 19.26
C GLN A 647 -44.09 51.56 19.06
N GLN A 648 -44.43 50.51 19.83
CA GLN A 648 -43.79 49.18 19.84
C GLN A 648 -44.25 48.28 18.66
N GLY A 649 -43.44 47.26 18.30
CA GLY A 649 -43.84 46.24 17.31
C GLY A 649 -42.88 45.04 17.15
N ARG A 650 -43.12 43.95 17.90
CA ARG A 650 -42.66 42.57 17.59
C ARG A 650 -43.66 41.92 16.59
N SER A 651 -43.47 40.77 15.92
CA SER A 651 -42.61 39.59 16.14
C SER A 651 -42.46 38.72 14.87
N GLU A 652 -41.30 38.06 14.74
CA GLU A 652 -41.07 36.63 14.37
C GLU A 652 -41.49 35.98 13.02
N SER A 653 -40.81 34.86 12.74
CA SER A 653 -40.94 33.88 11.63
C SER A 653 -42.05 32.83 11.96
N PRO A 654 -42.45 31.83 11.10
CA PRO A 654 -41.63 31.06 10.14
C PRO A 654 -42.32 30.58 8.82
N TYR A 655 -41.69 29.57 8.19
CA TYR A 655 -41.91 28.85 6.93
C TYR A 655 -43.33 28.43 6.45
N GLU A 656 -43.37 28.07 5.15
CA GLU A 656 -44.36 27.29 4.34
C GLU A 656 -45.35 28.09 3.47
N LEU A 657 -45.87 27.61 2.32
CA LEU A 657 -45.40 26.76 1.19
C LEU A 657 -46.47 26.83 0.07
N HIS A 658 -46.17 26.54 -1.21
CA HIS A 658 -47.14 26.37 -2.34
C HIS A 658 -47.95 27.64 -2.81
N ARG A 659 -48.51 27.78 -4.03
CA ARG A 659 -48.43 27.08 -5.36
C ARG A 659 -49.36 27.76 -6.41
N ARG A 660 -48.97 27.78 -7.71
CA ARG A 660 -49.73 28.26 -8.92
C ARG A 660 -50.01 29.79 -9.01
N GLY A 661 -50.16 30.41 -10.19
CA GLY A 661 -49.82 29.93 -11.55
C GLY A 661 -50.65 30.57 -12.70
N GLY A 662 -49.97 31.06 -13.75
CA GLY A 662 -50.56 31.56 -15.02
C GLY A 662 -51.00 33.05 -15.01
N THR A 663 -51.20 33.74 -16.14
CA THR A 663 -50.89 33.38 -17.56
C THR A 663 -50.91 34.61 -18.51
N ARG A 664 -49.94 34.71 -19.44
CA ARG A 664 -49.99 35.47 -20.74
C ARG A 664 -50.14 37.03 -20.67
N THR A 665 -49.80 37.84 -21.69
CA THR A 665 -49.34 37.62 -23.10
C THR A 665 -48.46 38.78 -23.62
N ALA A 666 -47.56 38.50 -24.58
CA ALA A 666 -47.03 39.33 -25.71
C ALA A 666 -46.59 40.81 -25.47
N HIS A 667 -45.57 41.40 -26.12
CA HIS A 667 -44.76 41.09 -27.34
C HIS A 667 -43.42 41.89 -27.22
N SER A 668 -42.34 41.80 -28.04
CA SER A 668 -41.99 41.03 -29.26
C SER A 668 -40.44 40.96 -29.44
N SER A 669 -39.98 40.67 -30.67
CA SER A 669 -38.67 40.99 -31.31
C SER A 669 -37.57 41.70 -30.49
N SER A 670 -36.30 41.27 -30.47
CA SER A 670 -35.62 40.08 -31.07
C SER A 670 -34.23 39.89 -30.40
N GLU A 671 -33.21 39.12 -30.81
CA GLU A 671 -32.87 38.30 -32.01
C GLU A 671 -31.95 37.12 -31.59
N ARG A 672 -31.56 36.20 -32.51
CA ARG A 672 -30.58 35.09 -32.32
C ARG A 672 -30.08 34.57 -33.69
N PRO A 673 -28.95 33.82 -33.84
CA PRO A 673 -28.51 32.64 -33.05
C PRO A 673 -27.04 32.68 -32.55
N THR A 674 -26.44 31.79 -31.73
CA THR A 674 -26.65 30.42 -31.17
C THR A 674 -26.32 29.17 -32.00
N SER A 675 -25.13 28.61 -31.77
CA SER A 675 -24.80 27.17 -31.77
C SER A 675 -23.53 27.01 -30.89
N SER A 676 -23.40 26.19 -29.83
CA SER A 676 -23.85 24.84 -29.45
C SER A 676 -22.90 23.72 -29.88
N TYR A 677 -22.32 23.04 -28.87
CA TYR A 677 -21.49 21.83 -29.01
C TYR A 677 -22.01 20.79 -28.01
N ASP A 678 -22.17 19.55 -28.44
CA ASP A 678 -22.93 18.50 -27.74
C ASP A 678 -22.08 17.22 -27.61
N PRO A 679 -21.75 16.74 -26.39
CA PRO A 679 -20.70 15.76 -26.17
C PRO A 679 -21.16 14.29 -26.20
N LEU A 680 -21.96 13.88 -27.19
CA LEU A 680 -22.38 12.47 -27.37
C LEU A 680 -22.32 11.99 -28.83
N LYS A 681 -21.15 11.50 -29.26
CA LYS A 681 -21.01 10.58 -30.41
C LYS A 681 -19.64 9.88 -30.48
N GLU A 682 -19.64 8.59 -30.15
CA GLU A 682 -18.75 7.58 -30.73
C GLU A 682 -19.36 7.09 -32.07
N SER A 683 -18.67 6.43 -33.00
CA SER A 683 -17.25 6.05 -33.14
C SER A 683 -16.86 6.07 -34.63
N THR A 684 -15.56 5.99 -34.95
CA THR A 684 -15.10 5.63 -36.31
C THR A 684 -13.75 4.92 -36.31
N GLU A 685 -13.50 4.17 -37.39
CA GLU A 685 -12.47 3.13 -37.53
C GLU A 685 -11.01 3.62 -37.41
N TYR A 686 -10.14 2.75 -36.86
CA TYR A 686 -8.68 2.90 -36.92
C TYR A 686 -8.12 2.01 -38.04
N ARG A 687 -7.77 2.59 -39.19
CA ARG A 687 -7.01 1.91 -40.26
C ARG A 687 -5.52 2.21 -40.13
N GLY A 688 -4.68 1.17 -40.04
CA GLY A 688 -3.22 1.31 -40.07
C GLY A 688 -2.61 1.00 -41.43
N ALA A 689 -1.48 1.64 -41.77
CA ALA A 689 -0.64 1.28 -42.91
C ALA A 689 0.83 1.76 -42.74
N THR A 690 1.71 0.82 -42.41
CA THR A 690 3.06 0.57 -42.99
C THR A 690 4.04 1.69 -43.40
N HIS A 691 5.34 1.40 -43.15
CA HIS A 691 6.57 2.09 -43.60
C HIS A 691 6.91 3.40 -42.86
N VAL A 692 8.18 3.72 -42.58
CA VAL A 692 9.46 3.01 -42.89
C VAL A 692 10.08 2.41 -41.63
#